data_AF-A0A642V695-F1
#
_entry.id   AF-A0A642V695-F1
#
_cell.length_a   1.000
_cell.length_b   1.000
_cell.length_c   1.000
_cell.angle_alpha   90.00
_cell.angle_beta   90.00
_cell.angle_gamma   90.00
#
_symmetry.space_group_name_H-M   'P 1'
#
loop_
_entity.id
_entity.type
_entity.pdbx_description
1 polymer ?
#
loop_
_entity_poly.entity_id
_entity_poly.type
_entity_poly.pdbx_seq_one_letter_code
_entity_poly.pdbx_strand_id
1 'polypeptide(L)'
;MDNAKSEFGWLMADRLLNSKSPQCQFFGALTFTVKLNSLTKDDLEDGKIDLNEILIQLINWLVVRKNNSPRFVIQKLISTLSVFFAKFPECWPHCVLSLVLSIQTNSAIASPETTASSGEIDLRLTEDDLFLCLQFADLLIEDQSGLSQLTSAKTIKLNDGLRKNLPIVSQLLHASLDTKAHGERGSVVNKAMSTLEGWVTYFAQSRMDISILRPFSNYLLFYLNSPDEEIYDNCSTVVIDIFTHASSFWTPEFKDSLFSLLLQQGEAVEQIKEVDDERISGFAKLLIAFFENIRKSFFLDDARSKDPKLLQLLNYIIYLTGLPGKPSVEDPIAVDCLEFWTSYVEDIEDLDVPKENHKEIVQHVINSYFPKIMFPPNNQYESWNPEDKEAFISFRRDFTDFLEYAYPIVGIELFGYLVENVYSTLNEAVETNGGKDYNRLNWEALEGSLYCINGFAEAIEGSDEAYSRVKALFSTSLLDDLPMARSTKVRQTAVNLLGSLDSFFETNDGKPYLSQALEYLFKSLRVSSLSLTASKSIQKLCASSRSSLTHLLPELMEVYKSLSLFSGLNSTAHDRTVNAIACIIQALPDLEQKAQYVDQLVGMIIEQIEEVLNNPVEQMIEWCGVLLHSLATVGKGLQIPEDVPNVSSEEAQAIMDFWDMDSCNIRKRITHVIKALAIDQEPLNNQSDICKACCDIFKAGLCEVVSGPFVFPIDTILTFITSKYRQGPLSAYSSLVDLSCCMVTSPPVEKSGSELSAKYINVLLECFFGHHIETDQEPDVQSGQLKFLTQVCQHRIALFVTHPHVEVMAQFATRMLTSNDSFVLRGACQFWCKFINNTSSGDPSIKERQGMIFQAVGPQIVAILSEKISGGAIRSDLEYYSDVVKRIIFKYPMVSKPWFLSHIVDHPISVPLARQNEKFRRDIVTRLFNLRGGRETATVIKEFWLFCRGISNYT
;
A
#
# COMPACT_ATOMS: atom_id res chain seq x y z
N MET A 1 0.69 -21.84 29.44
CA MET A 1 1.98 -21.18 29.16
C MET A 1 2.65 -20.65 30.42
N ASP A 2 1.91 -20.31 31.48
CA ASP A 2 2.50 -19.75 32.72
C ASP A 2 3.46 -20.70 33.45
N ASN A 3 3.21 -22.02 33.42
CA ASN A 3 4.14 -23.01 34.00
C ASN A 3 5.47 -23.15 33.24
N ALA A 4 5.53 -22.78 31.95
CA ALA A 4 6.75 -22.86 31.14
C ALA A 4 7.79 -21.79 31.54
N LYS A 5 7.38 -20.74 32.27
CA LYS A 5 8.27 -19.69 32.78
C LYS A 5 8.73 -19.94 34.23
N SER A 6 8.19 -20.95 34.91
CA SER A 6 8.52 -21.29 36.30
C SER A 6 9.95 -21.86 36.47
N GLU A 7 10.44 -21.94 37.71
CA GLU A 7 11.74 -22.56 38.06
C GLU A 7 11.79 -24.05 37.65
N PHE A 8 10.65 -24.75 37.65
CA PHE A 8 10.53 -26.15 37.21
C PHE A 8 10.49 -26.33 35.68
N GLY A 9 10.56 -25.25 34.91
CA GLY A 9 10.41 -25.28 33.45
C GLY A 9 11.43 -26.16 32.73
N TRP A 10 12.70 -26.18 33.18
CA TRP A 10 13.75 -27.03 32.59
C TRP A 10 13.48 -28.53 32.84
N LEU A 11 13.10 -28.91 34.06
CA LEU A 11 12.74 -30.28 34.42
C LEU A 11 11.46 -30.75 33.71
N MET A 12 10.49 -29.84 33.54
CA MET A 12 9.26 -30.12 32.81
C MET A 12 9.55 -30.40 31.33
N ALA A 13 10.43 -29.58 30.72
CA ALA A 13 10.83 -29.75 29.34
C ALA A 13 11.50 -31.12 29.10
N ASP A 14 12.36 -31.55 30.02
CA ASP A 14 13.04 -32.86 29.99
C ASP A 14 12.04 -34.03 30.09
N ARG A 15 11.06 -33.95 31.02
CA ARG A 15 10.01 -34.97 31.15
C ARG A 15 9.10 -35.04 29.92
N LEU A 16 8.79 -33.89 29.32
CA LEU A 16 7.99 -33.82 28.10
C LEU A 16 8.73 -34.41 26.89
N LEU A 17 10.03 -34.17 26.78
CA LEU A 17 10.87 -34.79 25.75
C LEU A 17 11.05 -36.29 25.96
N ASN A 18 10.93 -36.81 27.18
CA ASN A 18 10.97 -38.25 27.46
C ASN A 18 9.64 -38.98 27.16
N SER A 19 8.54 -38.26 26.93
CA SER A 19 7.23 -38.86 26.67
C SER A 19 7.18 -39.63 25.33
N LYS A 20 6.22 -40.55 25.21
CA LYS A 20 5.91 -41.28 23.96
C LYS A 20 5.09 -40.47 22.95
N SER A 21 4.34 -39.45 23.39
CA SER A 21 3.52 -38.60 22.51
C SER A 21 4.39 -37.57 21.77
N PRO A 22 4.33 -37.50 20.43
CA PRO A 22 5.04 -36.48 19.63
C PRO A 22 4.66 -35.03 19.98
N GLN A 23 3.39 -34.77 20.32
CA GLN A 23 2.94 -33.44 20.72
C GLN A 23 3.59 -33.01 22.03
N CYS A 24 3.67 -33.92 23.02
CA CYS A 24 4.39 -33.64 24.26
C CYS A 24 5.88 -33.38 24.01
N GLN A 25 6.51 -34.16 23.12
CA GLN A 25 7.92 -33.94 22.76
C GLN A 25 8.14 -32.55 22.14
N PHE A 26 7.26 -32.13 21.21
CA PHE A 26 7.32 -30.78 20.63
C PHE A 26 7.15 -29.69 21.70
N PHE A 27 6.18 -29.84 22.61
CA PHE A 27 6.02 -28.90 23.74
C PHE A 27 7.23 -28.88 24.67
N GLY A 28 7.92 -30.01 24.84
CA GLY A 28 9.19 -30.08 25.56
C GLY A 28 10.26 -29.20 24.91
N ALA A 29 10.50 -29.38 23.61
CA ALA A 29 11.44 -28.56 22.84
C ALA A 29 11.05 -27.06 22.86
N LEU A 30 9.76 -26.74 22.69
CA LEU A 30 9.26 -25.37 22.80
C LEU A 30 9.48 -24.76 24.19
N THR A 31 9.33 -25.56 25.24
CA THR A 31 9.58 -25.11 26.62
C THR A 31 11.06 -24.77 26.82
N PHE A 32 11.98 -25.58 26.27
CA PHE A 32 13.41 -25.21 26.22
C PHE A 32 13.63 -23.88 25.49
N THR A 33 12.99 -23.66 24.32
CA THR A 33 13.09 -22.37 23.60
C THR A 33 12.63 -21.18 24.47
N VAL A 34 11.47 -21.29 25.12
CA VAL A 34 10.92 -20.22 25.97
C VAL A 34 11.82 -19.94 27.16
N LYS A 35 12.36 -20.99 27.80
CA LYS A 35 13.29 -20.86 28.93
C LYS A 35 14.60 -20.22 28.52
N LEU A 36 15.20 -20.66 27.40
CA LEU A 36 16.39 -20.03 26.83
C LEU A 36 16.15 -18.55 26.56
N ASN A 37 15.01 -18.18 25.97
CA ASN A 37 14.67 -16.78 25.72
C ASN A 37 14.47 -15.97 27.02
N SER A 38 13.94 -16.59 28.08
CA SER A 38 13.72 -15.94 29.38
C SER A 38 14.96 -15.71 30.24
N LEU A 39 16.10 -16.35 29.94
CA LEU A 39 17.35 -16.18 30.71
C LEU A 39 17.85 -14.72 30.68
N THR A 40 18.15 -14.19 31.85
CA THR A 40 18.72 -12.84 32.07
C THR A 40 20.22 -12.92 32.41
N LYS A 41 20.94 -11.79 32.41
CA LYS A 41 22.37 -11.75 32.80
C LYS A 41 22.57 -12.14 34.28
N ASP A 42 21.64 -11.73 35.14
CA ASP A 42 21.66 -12.04 36.58
C ASP A 42 21.59 -13.56 36.82
N ASP A 43 20.82 -14.30 36.01
CA ASP A 43 20.74 -15.77 36.10
C ASP A 43 22.06 -16.48 35.76
N LEU A 44 22.91 -15.84 34.93
CA LEU A 44 24.20 -16.36 34.47
C LEU A 44 25.34 -15.99 35.43
N GLU A 45 25.30 -14.78 35.99
CA GLU A 45 26.30 -14.29 36.94
C GLU A 45 26.15 -14.93 38.34
N ASP A 46 24.92 -15.31 38.73
CA ASP A 46 24.64 -16.04 39.98
C ASP A 46 25.12 -17.51 39.99
N GLY A 47 25.59 -18.04 38.85
CA GLY A 47 26.10 -19.41 38.74
C GLY A 47 25.05 -20.52 38.98
N LYS A 48 23.75 -20.19 38.99
CA LYS A 48 22.65 -21.14 39.24
C LYS A 48 22.35 -22.06 38.06
N ILE A 49 22.79 -21.69 36.85
CA ILE A 49 22.49 -22.40 35.60
C ILE A 49 23.78 -22.58 34.81
N ASP A 50 24.18 -23.82 34.56
CA ASP A 50 25.29 -24.14 33.68
C ASP A 50 24.79 -24.27 32.22
N LEU A 51 25.20 -23.31 31.38
CA LEU A 51 24.85 -23.30 29.96
C LEU A 51 25.41 -24.50 29.20
N ASN A 52 26.55 -25.05 29.62
CA ASN A 52 27.13 -26.23 29.00
C ASN A 52 26.30 -27.49 29.30
N GLU A 53 25.77 -27.63 30.52
CA GLU A 53 24.88 -28.75 30.86
C GLU A 53 23.61 -28.71 30.01
N ILE A 54 22.99 -27.53 29.84
CA ILE A 54 21.81 -27.35 28.99
C ILE A 54 22.14 -27.71 27.53
N LEU A 55 23.29 -27.26 27.03
CA LEU A 55 23.72 -27.57 25.67
C LEU A 55 23.92 -29.08 25.46
N ILE A 56 24.64 -29.74 26.36
CA ILE A 56 24.84 -31.20 26.34
C ILE A 56 23.50 -31.92 26.36
N GLN A 57 22.56 -31.46 27.21
CA GLN A 57 21.23 -32.04 27.33
C GLN A 57 20.43 -31.89 26.03
N LEU A 58 20.45 -30.72 25.39
CA LEU A 58 19.77 -30.48 24.11
C LEU A 58 20.35 -31.33 22.98
N ILE A 59 21.69 -31.43 22.90
CA ILE A 59 22.37 -32.29 21.92
C ILE A 59 22.01 -33.76 22.18
N ASN A 60 22.01 -34.20 23.43
CA ASN A 60 21.62 -35.56 23.80
C ASN A 60 20.18 -35.87 23.39
N TRP A 61 19.25 -34.93 23.61
CA TRP A 61 17.87 -35.09 23.16
C TRP A 61 17.76 -35.20 21.65
N LEU A 62 18.53 -34.42 20.89
CA LEU A 62 18.58 -34.54 19.44
C LEU A 62 19.07 -35.94 19.02
N VAL A 63 20.19 -36.41 19.58
CA VAL A 63 20.77 -37.73 19.26
C VAL A 63 19.83 -38.89 19.62
N VAL A 64 19.15 -38.81 20.76
CA VAL A 64 18.19 -39.86 21.19
C VAL A 64 16.93 -39.86 20.33
N ARG A 65 16.48 -38.68 19.88
CA ARG A 65 15.20 -38.50 19.17
C ARG A 65 15.31 -38.55 17.66
N LYS A 66 16.48 -38.35 17.04
CA LYS A 66 16.65 -38.32 15.57
C LYS A 66 16.05 -39.51 14.84
N ASN A 67 16.12 -40.71 15.43
CA ASN A 67 15.60 -41.95 14.83
C ASN A 67 14.21 -42.37 15.40
N ASN A 68 13.72 -41.69 16.44
CA ASN A 68 12.59 -42.16 17.25
C ASN A 68 11.42 -41.16 17.36
N SER A 69 11.51 -40.02 16.68
CA SER A 69 10.51 -38.94 16.72
C SER A 69 10.18 -38.43 15.32
N PRO A 70 8.98 -37.87 15.10
CA PRO A 70 8.62 -37.26 13.82
C PRO A 70 9.46 -36.02 13.47
N ARG A 71 9.56 -35.71 12.16
CA ARG A 71 10.35 -34.59 11.62
C ARG A 71 10.08 -33.24 12.29
N PHE A 72 8.81 -32.90 12.58
CA PHE A 72 8.46 -31.61 13.20
C PHE A 72 9.02 -31.44 14.64
N VAL A 73 9.22 -32.54 15.37
CA VAL A 73 9.84 -32.51 16.72
C VAL A 73 11.34 -32.26 16.58
N ILE A 74 11.97 -32.93 15.62
CA ILE A 74 13.41 -32.81 15.33
C ILE A 74 13.73 -31.39 14.85
N GLN A 75 12.93 -30.85 13.91
CA GLN A 75 13.03 -29.46 13.47
C GLN A 75 12.94 -28.46 14.64
N LYS A 76 12.04 -28.70 15.60
CA LYS A 76 11.92 -27.82 16.77
C LYS A 76 13.13 -27.92 17.71
N LEU A 77 13.72 -29.10 17.89
CA LEU A 77 14.95 -29.27 18.67
C LEU A 77 16.14 -28.56 18.01
N ILE A 78 16.28 -28.69 16.69
CA ILE A 78 17.29 -28.01 15.88
C ILE A 78 17.12 -26.48 15.94
N SER A 79 15.90 -25.97 15.77
CA SER A 79 15.58 -24.55 15.97
C SER A 79 15.90 -24.09 17.40
N THR A 80 15.68 -24.93 18.42
CA THR A 80 16.04 -24.59 19.81
C THR A 80 17.55 -24.49 20.02
N LEU A 81 18.33 -25.38 19.37
CA LEU A 81 19.80 -25.31 19.36
C LEU A 81 20.30 -24.08 18.59
N SER A 82 19.66 -23.71 17.48
CA SER A 82 19.94 -22.47 16.75
C SER A 82 19.70 -21.23 17.63
N VAL A 83 18.57 -21.18 18.35
CA VAL A 83 18.27 -20.12 19.34
C VAL A 83 19.32 -20.08 20.46
N PHE A 84 19.80 -21.23 20.93
CA PHE A 84 20.90 -21.29 21.91
C PHE A 84 22.16 -20.61 21.35
N PHE A 85 22.57 -20.95 20.13
CA PHE A 85 23.72 -20.31 19.48
C PHE A 85 23.51 -18.81 19.27
N ALA A 86 22.35 -18.39 18.77
CA ALA A 86 21.99 -16.99 18.55
C ALA A 86 22.18 -16.15 19.82
N LYS A 87 21.79 -16.74 20.96
CA LYS A 87 21.87 -16.08 22.26
C LYS A 87 23.26 -16.13 22.87
N PHE A 88 23.97 -17.25 22.71
CA PHE A 88 25.25 -17.54 23.38
C PHE A 88 26.33 -18.06 22.40
N PRO A 89 26.75 -17.27 21.38
CA PRO A 89 27.67 -17.74 20.35
C PRO A 89 29.08 -18.06 20.89
N GLU A 90 29.49 -17.41 21.99
CA GLU A 90 30.79 -17.64 22.64
C GLU A 90 30.86 -18.98 23.39
N CYS A 91 29.72 -19.48 23.86
CA CYS A 91 29.63 -20.76 24.59
C CYS A 91 29.64 -21.97 23.65
N TRP A 92 29.27 -21.78 22.38
CA TRP A 92 29.21 -22.86 21.39
C TRP A 92 29.82 -22.44 20.03
N PRO A 93 31.14 -22.14 19.99
CA PRO A 93 31.78 -21.53 18.83
C PRO A 93 31.90 -22.46 17.62
N HIS A 94 31.92 -23.78 17.82
CA HIS A 94 32.02 -24.80 16.76
C HIS A 94 30.75 -25.68 16.75
N CYS A 95 29.58 -25.06 16.69
CA CYS A 95 28.29 -25.72 16.81
C CYS A 95 28.03 -26.78 15.74
N VAL A 96 28.39 -26.51 14.48
CA VAL A 96 28.20 -27.46 13.38
C VAL A 96 29.09 -28.69 13.57
N LEU A 97 30.37 -28.49 13.93
CA LEU A 97 31.29 -29.58 14.24
C LEU A 97 30.81 -30.44 15.41
N SER A 98 30.37 -29.78 16.48
CA SER A 98 29.81 -30.40 17.67
C SER A 98 28.65 -31.33 17.32
N LEU A 99 27.71 -30.89 16.47
CA LEU A 99 26.60 -31.73 16.04
C LEU A 99 27.02 -32.87 15.12
N VAL A 100 27.89 -32.62 14.14
CA VAL A 100 28.38 -33.66 13.23
C VAL A 100 29.01 -34.81 14.02
N LEU A 101 29.93 -34.50 14.94
CA LEU A 101 30.58 -35.51 15.78
C LEU A 101 29.60 -36.19 16.73
N SER A 102 28.63 -35.44 17.28
CA SER A 102 27.63 -36.00 18.18
C SER A 102 26.71 -37.01 17.47
N ILE A 103 26.34 -36.72 16.24
CA ILE A 103 25.51 -37.56 15.38
C ILE A 103 26.29 -38.80 14.93
N GLN A 104 27.57 -38.66 14.55
CA GLN A 104 28.43 -39.78 14.15
C GLN A 104 28.71 -40.75 15.30
N THR A 105 28.99 -40.22 16.49
CA THR A 105 29.32 -41.03 17.67
C THR A 105 28.10 -41.49 18.46
N ASN A 106 26.90 -41.00 18.12
CA ASN A 106 25.67 -41.13 18.90
C ASN A 106 25.87 -40.76 20.39
N SER A 107 26.67 -39.71 20.65
CA SER A 107 26.95 -39.21 21.99
C SER A 107 26.96 -37.68 22.01
N ALA A 108 26.56 -37.04 23.11
CA ALA A 108 26.50 -35.59 23.17
C ALA A 108 27.90 -34.96 23.37
N ILE A 109 28.40 -34.24 22.37
CA ILE A 109 29.71 -33.58 22.38
C ILE A 109 29.51 -32.07 22.24
N ALA A 110 29.60 -31.32 23.33
CA ALA A 110 29.42 -29.85 23.33
C ALA A 110 30.69 -29.07 22.92
N SER A 111 31.88 -29.58 23.27
CA SER A 111 33.17 -28.92 23.00
C SER A 111 34.12 -29.89 22.27
N PRO A 112 34.16 -29.87 20.93
CA PRO A 112 35.08 -30.72 20.17
C PRO A 112 36.54 -30.26 20.34
N GLU A 113 37.48 -31.20 20.49
CA GLU A 113 38.91 -30.89 20.57
C GLU A 113 39.39 -30.28 19.23
N THR A 114 39.93 -29.07 19.28
CA THR A 114 40.34 -28.27 18.11
C THR A 114 41.66 -28.72 17.46
N THR A 115 42.16 -29.92 17.77
CA THR A 115 43.36 -30.48 17.11
C THR A 115 43.16 -30.77 15.62
N ALA A 116 41.91 -30.74 15.14
CA ALA A 116 41.55 -30.79 13.71
C ALA A 116 41.62 -29.42 13.00
N SER A 117 42.47 -28.50 13.45
CA SER A 117 42.61 -27.15 12.87
C SER A 117 43.20 -27.11 11.44
N SER A 118 43.30 -28.23 10.72
CA SER A 118 43.76 -28.26 9.31
C SER A 118 43.39 -29.51 8.49
N GLY A 119 42.58 -30.46 8.99
CA GLY A 119 42.38 -31.75 8.32
C GLY A 119 40.91 -32.09 8.11
N GLU A 120 40.56 -32.43 6.87
CA GLU A 120 39.30 -33.05 6.46
C GLU A 120 38.74 -33.97 7.55
N ILE A 121 37.48 -33.76 7.94
CA ILE A 121 36.79 -34.72 8.81
C ILE A 121 36.30 -35.85 7.92
N ASP A 122 36.57 -37.09 8.34
CA ASP A 122 35.99 -38.27 7.69
C ASP A 122 34.47 -38.29 7.99
N LEU A 123 33.68 -37.76 7.06
CA LEU A 123 32.23 -37.63 7.16
C LEU A 123 31.55 -39.00 6.94
N ARG A 124 31.59 -39.86 7.98
CA ARG A 124 30.86 -41.14 8.02
C ARG A 124 29.39 -40.96 8.42
N LEU A 125 28.66 -40.12 7.69
CA LEU A 125 27.24 -39.84 7.93
C LEU A 125 26.36 -40.67 7.00
N THR A 126 25.20 -41.11 7.50
CA THR A 126 24.12 -41.61 6.65
C THR A 126 23.45 -40.44 5.91
N GLU A 127 22.62 -40.72 4.91
CA GLU A 127 21.91 -39.67 4.17
C GLU A 127 20.94 -38.87 5.06
N ASP A 128 20.20 -39.54 5.93
CA ASP A 128 19.32 -38.89 6.90
C ASP A 128 20.12 -38.03 7.90
N ASP A 129 21.27 -38.53 8.36
CA ASP A 129 22.14 -37.78 9.26
C ASP A 129 22.77 -36.56 8.55
N LEU A 130 23.13 -36.69 7.28
CA LEU A 130 23.66 -35.60 6.45
C LEU A 130 22.59 -34.53 6.20
N PHE A 131 21.37 -34.94 5.84
CA PHE A 131 20.21 -34.05 5.71
C PHE A 131 19.93 -33.29 7.02
N LEU A 132 20.03 -33.98 8.16
CA LEU A 132 19.83 -33.38 9.47
C LEU A 132 20.89 -32.31 9.79
N CYS A 133 22.16 -32.58 9.46
CA CYS A 133 23.25 -31.62 9.66
C CYS A 133 23.08 -30.38 8.77
N LEU A 134 22.68 -30.57 7.51
CA LEU A 134 22.36 -29.47 6.58
C LEU A 134 21.16 -28.66 7.08
N GLN A 135 20.10 -29.33 7.56
CA GLN A 135 18.93 -28.66 8.11
C GLN A 135 19.27 -27.80 9.33
N PHE A 136 20.18 -28.24 10.20
CA PHE A 136 20.69 -27.39 11.27
C PHE A 136 21.49 -26.21 10.72
N ALA A 137 22.41 -26.43 9.78
CA ALA A 137 23.22 -25.36 9.21
C ALA A 137 22.35 -24.29 8.52
N ASP A 138 21.28 -24.70 7.85
CA ASP A 138 20.33 -23.79 7.19
C ASP A 138 19.54 -22.95 8.21
N LEU A 139 18.91 -23.61 9.19
CA LEU A 139 18.18 -22.94 10.28
C LEU A 139 19.08 -22.01 11.11
N LEU A 140 20.37 -22.35 11.24
CA LEU A 140 21.36 -21.52 11.93
C LEU A 140 21.51 -20.14 11.28
N ILE A 141 21.26 -20.00 9.97
CA ILE A 141 21.31 -18.72 9.26
C ILE A 141 19.91 -18.10 9.14
N GLU A 142 18.87 -18.89 8.85
CA GLU A 142 17.48 -18.40 8.76
C GLU A 142 17.06 -17.66 10.04
N ASP A 143 17.31 -18.26 11.22
CA ASP A 143 16.98 -17.65 12.51
C ASP A 143 17.74 -16.34 12.77
N GLN A 144 18.85 -16.07 12.07
CA GLN A 144 19.67 -14.85 12.20
C GLN A 144 19.32 -13.79 11.17
N SER A 145 18.87 -14.18 9.99
CA SER A 145 18.46 -13.26 8.91
C SER A 145 17.31 -12.32 9.35
N GLY A 146 16.43 -12.79 10.24
CA GLY A 146 15.37 -11.98 10.87
C GLY A 146 15.83 -11.05 12.01
N LEU A 147 17.08 -11.16 12.48
CA LEU A 147 17.63 -10.43 13.63
C LEU A 147 18.31 -9.10 13.26
N SER A 148 17.70 -8.34 12.34
CA SER A 148 18.09 -6.98 11.90
C SER A 148 18.19 -5.91 13.01
N GLN A 149 18.14 -6.30 14.28
CA GLN A 149 17.99 -5.47 15.47
C GLN A 149 19.08 -5.71 16.53
N LEU A 150 20.11 -6.51 16.23
CA LEU A 150 21.25 -6.72 17.12
C LEU A 150 22.14 -5.47 17.22
N THR A 151 22.69 -5.22 18.42
CA THR A 151 23.74 -4.19 18.59
C THR A 151 25.00 -4.57 17.82
N SER A 152 25.78 -3.59 17.36
CA SER A 152 26.99 -3.83 16.56
C SER A 152 27.96 -4.83 17.19
N ALA A 153 28.14 -4.79 18.52
CA ALA A 153 29.03 -5.70 19.25
C ALA A 153 28.55 -7.16 19.24
N LYS A 154 27.22 -7.37 19.28
CA LYS A 154 26.58 -8.69 19.23
C LYS A 154 26.67 -9.34 17.87
N THR A 155 26.37 -8.56 16.84
CA THR A 155 26.48 -8.99 15.46
C THR A 155 27.92 -9.40 15.13
N ILE A 156 28.93 -8.70 15.67
CA ILE A 156 30.34 -9.09 15.53
C ILE A 156 30.59 -10.47 16.16
N LYS A 157 30.18 -10.70 17.41
CA LYS A 157 30.38 -11.99 18.10
C LYS A 157 29.67 -13.14 17.39
N LEU A 158 28.44 -12.92 16.94
CA LEU A 158 27.65 -13.89 16.18
C LEU A 158 28.34 -14.24 14.86
N ASN A 159 28.74 -13.21 14.09
CA ASN A 159 29.44 -13.38 12.82
C ASN A 159 30.79 -14.09 12.99
N ASP A 160 31.52 -13.81 14.07
CA ASP A 160 32.76 -14.53 14.39
C ASP A 160 32.50 -16.00 14.74
N GLY A 161 31.39 -16.31 15.42
CA GLY A 161 30.91 -17.68 15.63
C GLY A 161 30.57 -18.39 14.31
N LEU A 162 29.82 -17.74 13.42
CA LEU A 162 29.44 -18.31 12.12
C LEU A 162 30.67 -18.57 11.24
N ARG A 163 31.64 -17.65 11.22
CA ARG A 163 32.92 -17.83 10.51
C ARG A 163 33.69 -19.08 10.94
N LYS A 164 33.66 -19.42 12.24
CA LYS A 164 34.32 -20.62 12.78
C LYS A 164 33.65 -21.93 12.34
N ASN A 165 32.38 -21.88 11.92
CA ASN A 165 31.63 -23.04 11.47
C ASN A 165 31.68 -23.23 9.95
N LEU A 166 31.99 -22.17 9.19
CA LEU A 166 32.03 -22.17 7.73
C LEU A 166 32.89 -23.31 7.11
N PRO A 167 34.09 -23.66 7.63
CA PRO A 167 34.88 -24.76 7.06
C PRO A 167 34.16 -26.11 7.11
N ILE A 168 33.41 -26.39 8.19
CA ILE A 168 32.67 -27.65 8.33
C ILE A 168 31.42 -27.63 7.46
N VAL A 169 30.74 -26.50 7.36
CA VAL A 169 29.61 -26.32 6.44
C VAL A 169 30.06 -26.56 5.00
N SER A 170 31.21 -26.02 4.61
CA SER A 170 31.82 -26.29 3.29
C SER A 170 32.09 -27.79 3.08
N GLN A 171 32.63 -28.52 4.07
CA GLN A 171 32.81 -29.98 3.94
C GLN A 171 31.48 -30.73 3.80
N LEU A 172 30.44 -30.33 4.55
CA LEU A 172 29.09 -30.92 4.43
C LEU A 172 28.48 -30.66 3.04
N LEU A 173 28.62 -29.43 2.53
CA LEU A 173 28.16 -29.06 1.19
C LEU A 173 28.91 -29.86 0.12
N HIS A 174 30.24 -29.99 0.22
CA HIS A 174 31.02 -30.82 -0.71
C HIS A 174 30.57 -32.28 -0.68
N ALA A 175 30.45 -32.88 0.49
CA ALA A 175 30.00 -34.28 0.61
C ALA A 175 28.58 -34.52 0.08
N SER A 176 27.74 -33.48 0.09
CA SER A 176 26.35 -33.53 -0.38
C SER A 176 26.22 -33.28 -1.89
N LEU A 177 27.06 -32.40 -2.45
CA LEU A 177 27.01 -31.98 -3.85
C LEU A 177 27.97 -32.76 -4.77
N ASP A 178 29.03 -33.39 -4.23
CA ASP A 178 30.03 -34.15 -4.98
C ASP A 178 29.51 -35.56 -5.35
N THR A 179 28.93 -35.68 -6.55
CA THR A 179 28.25 -36.90 -7.01
C THR A 179 29.16 -37.85 -7.78
N LYS A 180 29.62 -38.93 -7.12
CA LYS A 180 30.00 -40.20 -7.77
C LYS A 180 28.96 -41.31 -7.60
N ALA A 181 27.85 -41.06 -6.92
CA ALA A 181 26.80 -42.05 -6.65
C ALA A 181 25.47 -41.55 -7.22
N HIS A 182 24.98 -42.20 -8.27
CA HIS A 182 23.65 -41.96 -8.84
C HIS A 182 22.58 -42.74 -8.07
N GLY A 183 21.43 -42.08 -7.84
CA GLY A 183 20.17 -42.68 -7.37
C GLY A 183 19.86 -42.44 -5.88
N GLU A 184 18.67 -41.89 -5.60
CA GLU A 184 18.01 -41.69 -4.28
C GLU A 184 18.39 -40.46 -3.41
N ARG A 185 19.42 -39.66 -3.75
CA ARG A 185 19.87 -38.49 -2.93
C ARG A 185 19.26 -37.11 -3.24
N GLY A 186 18.23 -37.00 -4.08
CA GLY A 186 17.68 -35.70 -4.53
C GLY A 186 17.34 -34.73 -3.40
N SER A 187 16.74 -35.23 -2.30
CA SER A 187 16.40 -34.41 -1.13
C SER A 187 17.61 -33.81 -0.39
N VAL A 188 18.74 -34.53 -0.35
CA VAL A 188 19.99 -34.06 0.27
C VAL A 188 20.65 -32.98 -0.59
N VAL A 189 20.67 -33.19 -1.91
CA VAL A 189 21.18 -32.20 -2.87
C VAL A 189 20.34 -30.92 -2.80
N ASN A 190 19.01 -31.05 -2.84
CA ASN A 190 18.11 -29.91 -2.73
C ASN A 190 18.33 -29.12 -1.44
N LYS A 191 18.44 -29.83 -0.31
CA LYS A 191 18.72 -29.18 0.98
C LYS A 191 20.10 -28.54 1.03
N ALA A 192 21.11 -29.14 0.41
CA ALA A 192 22.45 -28.56 0.33
C ALA A 192 22.47 -27.29 -0.51
N MET A 193 21.72 -27.22 -1.60
CA MET A 193 21.59 -26.01 -2.43
C MET A 193 20.89 -24.87 -1.66
N SER A 194 19.78 -25.13 -0.97
CA SER A 194 19.14 -24.12 -0.10
C SER A 194 20.06 -23.67 1.04
N THR A 195 20.80 -24.60 1.65
CA THR A 195 21.79 -24.26 2.70
C THR A 195 22.90 -23.38 2.12
N LEU A 196 23.37 -23.66 0.90
CA LEU A 196 24.37 -22.82 0.22
C LEU A 196 23.81 -21.41 -0.02
N GLU A 197 22.59 -21.30 -0.54
CA GLU A 197 21.88 -20.03 -0.79
C GLU A 197 21.83 -19.16 0.47
N GLY A 198 21.24 -19.66 1.56
CA GLY A 198 21.12 -18.90 2.81
C GLY A 198 22.47 -18.42 3.36
N TRP A 199 23.49 -19.28 3.34
CA TRP A 199 24.84 -18.91 3.80
C TRP A 199 25.51 -17.87 2.91
N VAL A 200 25.39 -17.98 1.58
CA VAL A 200 25.93 -17.00 0.64
C VAL A 200 25.22 -15.66 0.81
N THR A 201 23.89 -15.66 0.85
CA THR A 201 23.05 -14.46 1.02
C THR A 201 23.39 -13.71 2.30
N TYR A 202 23.42 -14.41 3.44
CA TYR A 202 23.74 -13.78 4.73
C TYR A 202 25.18 -13.23 4.78
N PHE A 203 26.16 -13.97 4.26
CA PHE A 203 27.56 -13.53 4.26
C PHE A 203 27.77 -12.30 3.37
N ALA A 204 27.11 -12.24 2.20
CA ALA A 204 27.16 -11.08 1.32
C ALA A 204 26.54 -9.84 1.97
N GLN A 205 25.33 -9.95 2.52
CA GLN A 205 24.64 -8.84 3.18
C GLN A 205 25.41 -8.34 4.42
N SER A 206 26.02 -9.26 5.16
CA SER A 206 26.86 -8.96 6.33
C SER A 206 28.29 -8.51 6.00
N ARG A 207 28.64 -8.38 4.70
CA ARG A 207 29.98 -8.01 4.21
C ARG A 207 31.10 -8.91 4.76
N MET A 208 30.80 -10.20 4.92
CA MET A 208 31.77 -11.22 5.33
C MET A 208 32.48 -11.81 4.11
N ASP A 209 33.58 -12.54 4.34
CA ASP A 209 34.33 -13.20 3.27
C ASP A 209 33.59 -14.44 2.76
N ILE A 210 33.32 -14.47 1.45
CA ILE A 210 32.57 -15.53 0.75
C ILE A 210 33.54 -16.47 0.00
N SER A 211 34.85 -16.24 0.05
CA SER A 211 35.83 -16.95 -0.77
C SER A 211 35.79 -18.48 -0.64
N ILE A 212 35.46 -19.00 0.55
CA ILE A 212 35.32 -20.44 0.81
C ILE A 212 34.09 -21.05 0.11
N LEU A 213 33.03 -20.25 -0.10
CA LEU A 213 31.79 -20.71 -0.73
C LEU A 213 31.81 -20.59 -2.26
N ARG A 214 32.65 -19.71 -2.82
CA ARG A 214 32.72 -19.49 -4.28
C ARG A 214 32.95 -20.74 -5.13
N PRO A 215 33.76 -21.74 -4.73
CA PRO A 215 33.95 -22.96 -5.50
C PRO A 215 32.67 -23.76 -5.74
N PHE A 216 31.63 -23.58 -4.91
CA PHE A 216 30.35 -24.28 -5.08
C PHE A 216 29.54 -23.84 -6.30
N SER A 217 29.90 -22.70 -6.90
CA SER A 217 29.29 -22.25 -8.16
C SER A 217 29.45 -23.27 -9.29
N ASN A 218 30.53 -24.05 -9.29
CA ASN A 218 30.74 -25.13 -10.26
C ASN A 218 29.72 -26.27 -10.12
N TYR A 219 29.29 -26.59 -8.88
CA TYR A 219 28.23 -27.58 -8.67
C TYR A 219 26.88 -27.04 -9.16
N LEU A 220 26.59 -25.75 -8.95
CA LEU A 220 25.37 -25.13 -9.48
C LEU A 220 25.35 -25.21 -11.02
N LEU A 221 26.46 -24.91 -11.72
CA LEU A 221 26.54 -25.10 -13.18
C LEU A 221 26.30 -26.54 -13.62
N PHE A 222 26.77 -27.51 -12.83
CA PHE A 222 26.56 -28.92 -13.11
C PHE A 222 25.08 -29.30 -12.95
N TYR A 223 24.43 -28.89 -11.86
CA TYR A 223 23.01 -29.21 -11.61
C TYR A 223 22.04 -28.44 -12.51
N LEU A 224 22.42 -27.26 -13.02
CA LEU A 224 21.69 -26.60 -14.11
C LEU A 224 21.70 -27.37 -15.44
N ASN A 225 22.51 -28.43 -15.57
CA ASN A 225 22.49 -29.38 -16.68
C ASN A 225 21.84 -30.73 -16.31
N SER A 226 21.24 -30.84 -15.13
CA SER A 226 20.65 -32.09 -14.67
C SER A 226 19.47 -32.51 -15.55
N PRO A 227 19.33 -33.81 -15.89
CA PRO A 227 18.13 -34.33 -16.52
C PRO A 227 16.95 -34.46 -15.54
N ASP A 228 17.17 -34.32 -14.23
CA ASP A 228 16.13 -34.34 -13.20
C ASP A 228 15.48 -32.95 -13.05
N GLU A 229 14.18 -32.86 -13.30
CA GLU A 229 13.41 -31.61 -13.32
C GLU A 229 13.30 -30.95 -11.96
N GLU A 230 13.10 -31.72 -10.88
CA GLU A 230 12.99 -31.19 -9.52
C GLU A 230 14.33 -30.56 -9.07
N ILE A 231 15.44 -31.20 -9.45
CA ILE A 231 16.78 -30.69 -9.14
C ILE A 231 17.09 -29.45 -9.99
N TYR A 232 16.71 -29.44 -11.27
CA TYR A 232 16.91 -28.30 -12.16
C TYR A 232 16.14 -27.07 -11.67
N ASP A 233 14.86 -27.22 -11.31
CA ASP A 233 14.01 -26.12 -10.86
C ASP A 233 14.49 -25.53 -9.53
N ASN A 234 14.81 -26.39 -8.56
CA ASN A 234 15.38 -25.94 -7.28
C ASN A 234 16.75 -25.26 -7.47
N CYS A 235 17.61 -25.80 -8.34
CA CYS A 235 18.90 -25.18 -8.66
C CYS A 235 18.72 -23.82 -9.35
N SER A 236 17.75 -23.69 -10.26
CA SER A 236 17.43 -22.44 -10.94
C SER A 236 16.98 -21.38 -9.95
N THR A 237 16.05 -21.73 -9.05
CA THR A 237 15.58 -20.86 -7.96
C THR A 237 16.73 -20.38 -7.08
N VAL A 238 17.59 -21.30 -6.62
CA VAL A 238 18.78 -20.96 -5.81
C VAL A 238 19.72 -20.00 -6.53
N VAL A 239 19.97 -20.20 -7.83
CA VAL A 239 20.83 -19.31 -8.61
C VAL A 239 20.19 -17.92 -8.75
N ILE A 240 18.89 -17.85 -9.01
CA ILE A 240 18.13 -16.59 -9.10
C ILE A 240 18.21 -15.82 -7.77
N ASP A 241 17.95 -16.48 -6.64
CA ASP A 241 17.99 -15.84 -5.32
C ASP A 241 19.38 -15.28 -4.97
N ILE A 242 20.44 -16.04 -5.29
CA ILE A 242 21.82 -15.57 -5.10
C ILE A 242 22.14 -14.40 -6.05
N PHE A 243 21.64 -14.39 -7.29
CA PHE A 243 21.78 -13.23 -8.19
C PHE A 243 21.15 -11.97 -7.59
N THR A 244 19.95 -12.09 -7.03
CA THR A 244 19.19 -10.99 -6.43
C THR A 244 19.82 -10.47 -5.15
N HIS A 245 20.23 -11.37 -4.24
CA HIS A 245 20.63 -10.99 -2.88
C HIS A 245 22.15 -10.99 -2.63
N ALA A 246 22.95 -11.63 -3.49
CA ALA A 246 24.38 -11.83 -3.27
C ALA A 246 25.20 -11.80 -4.57
N SER A 247 25.01 -10.77 -5.40
CA SER A 247 25.70 -10.62 -6.70
C SER A 247 27.24 -10.69 -6.67
N SER A 248 27.87 -10.47 -5.51
CA SER A 248 29.32 -10.58 -5.28
C SER A 248 29.85 -12.02 -5.19
N PHE A 249 28.96 -13.02 -5.10
CA PHE A 249 29.28 -14.44 -5.13
C PHE A 249 29.83 -14.87 -6.49
N TRP A 250 29.23 -14.35 -7.57
CA TRP A 250 29.49 -14.79 -8.94
C TRP A 250 30.83 -14.28 -9.48
N THR A 251 31.64 -15.19 -10.00
CA THR A 251 32.88 -14.84 -10.71
C THR A 251 32.63 -14.60 -12.20
N PRO A 252 33.48 -13.83 -12.91
CA PRO A 252 33.37 -13.66 -14.35
C PRO A 252 33.33 -14.98 -15.11
N GLU A 253 34.16 -15.96 -14.71
CA GLU A 253 34.27 -17.26 -15.37
C GLU A 253 32.97 -18.08 -15.25
N PHE A 254 32.29 -18.00 -14.10
CA PHE A 254 30.97 -18.60 -13.93
C PHE A 254 29.96 -17.93 -14.85
N LYS A 255 29.95 -16.59 -14.93
CA LYS A 255 29.00 -15.85 -15.79
C LYS A 255 29.19 -16.23 -17.26
N ASP A 256 30.42 -16.37 -17.73
CA ASP A 256 30.72 -16.80 -19.10
C ASP A 256 30.28 -18.25 -19.38
N SER A 257 30.42 -19.13 -18.38
CA SER A 257 29.97 -20.52 -18.46
C SER A 257 28.44 -20.63 -18.45
N LEU A 258 27.77 -19.88 -17.58
CA LEU A 258 26.31 -19.79 -17.52
C LEU A 258 25.76 -19.20 -18.82
N PHE A 259 26.40 -18.17 -19.35
CA PHE A 259 26.03 -17.58 -20.64
C PHE A 259 26.07 -18.61 -21.77
N SER A 260 27.13 -19.41 -21.84
CA SER A 260 27.28 -20.47 -22.84
C SER A 260 26.23 -21.57 -22.65
N LEU A 261 25.89 -21.89 -21.40
CA LEU A 261 24.85 -22.85 -21.05
C LEU A 261 23.46 -22.36 -21.47
N LEU A 262 23.11 -21.11 -21.16
CA LEU A 262 21.83 -20.51 -21.54
C LEU A 262 21.64 -20.46 -23.06
N LEU A 263 22.71 -20.21 -23.82
CA LEU A 263 22.67 -20.27 -25.27
C LEU A 263 22.30 -21.66 -25.78
N GLN A 264 22.95 -22.69 -25.23
CA GLN A 264 22.70 -24.09 -25.60
C GLN A 264 21.28 -24.53 -25.20
N GLN A 265 20.82 -24.15 -24.01
CA GLN A 265 19.47 -24.48 -23.54
C GLN A 265 18.40 -23.77 -24.36
N GLY A 266 18.61 -22.51 -24.72
CA GLY A 266 17.67 -21.76 -25.56
C GLY A 266 17.45 -22.39 -26.94
N GLU A 267 18.49 -22.92 -27.58
CA GLU A 267 18.35 -23.67 -28.86
C GLU A 267 17.46 -24.91 -28.72
N ALA A 268 17.48 -25.56 -27.55
CA ALA A 268 16.61 -26.70 -27.27
C ALA A 268 15.17 -26.24 -26.98
N VAL A 269 14.99 -25.15 -26.24
CA VAL A 269 13.68 -24.58 -25.88
C VAL A 269 12.91 -24.11 -27.12
N GLU A 270 13.56 -23.48 -28.10
CA GLU A 270 12.90 -23.09 -29.36
C GLU A 270 12.34 -24.29 -30.17
N GLN A 271 12.84 -25.50 -29.91
CA GLN A 271 12.38 -26.73 -30.58
C GLN A 271 11.20 -27.38 -29.87
N ILE A 272 10.92 -26.99 -28.62
CA ILE A 272 9.81 -27.52 -27.82
C ILE A 272 8.51 -26.88 -28.31
N LYS A 273 7.47 -27.71 -28.54
CA LYS A 273 6.17 -27.27 -29.07
C LYS A 273 5.07 -27.24 -28.01
N GLU A 274 5.30 -27.82 -26.85
CA GLU A 274 4.34 -27.90 -25.75
C GLU A 274 4.70 -26.87 -24.69
N VAL A 275 3.71 -26.08 -24.25
CA VAL A 275 3.88 -24.92 -23.34
C VAL A 275 4.03 -25.34 -21.87
N ASP A 276 3.61 -26.57 -21.53
CA ASP A 276 3.47 -27.07 -20.16
C ASP A 276 4.73 -27.82 -19.65
N ASP A 277 5.91 -27.52 -20.21
CA ASP A 277 7.17 -28.10 -19.76
C ASP A 277 7.76 -27.22 -18.63
N GLU A 278 7.80 -27.75 -17.40
CA GLU A 278 8.34 -27.08 -16.21
C GLU A 278 9.77 -26.55 -16.44
N ARG A 279 10.54 -27.17 -17.34
CA ARG A 279 11.88 -26.69 -17.72
C ARG A 279 11.86 -25.33 -18.42
N ILE A 280 10.82 -25.03 -19.19
CA ILE A 280 10.68 -23.73 -19.87
C ILE A 280 10.52 -22.62 -18.82
N SER A 281 9.77 -22.86 -17.74
CA SER A 281 9.60 -21.89 -16.66
C SER A 281 10.92 -21.64 -15.93
N GLY A 282 11.62 -22.70 -15.53
CA GLY A 282 12.94 -22.59 -14.89
C GLY A 282 13.97 -21.87 -15.77
N PHE A 283 14.01 -22.21 -17.06
CA PHE A 283 14.89 -21.55 -18.04
C PHE A 283 14.55 -20.06 -18.20
N ALA A 284 13.26 -19.72 -18.37
CA ALA A 284 12.82 -18.35 -18.56
C ALA A 284 13.20 -17.46 -17.38
N LYS A 285 12.91 -17.91 -16.14
CA LYS A 285 13.24 -17.17 -14.93
C LYS A 285 14.74 -17.01 -14.74
N LEU A 286 15.52 -18.06 -15.04
CA LEU A 286 16.99 -18.00 -14.97
C LEU A 286 17.57 -17.03 -16.01
N LEU A 287 17.01 -17.01 -17.22
CA LEU A 287 17.41 -16.12 -18.29
C LEU A 287 17.11 -14.65 -17.94
N ILE A 288 15.93 -14.37 -17.39
CA ILE A 288 15.53 -13.04 -16.91
C ILE A 288 16.50 -12.56 -15.81
N ALA A 289 16.73 -13.39 -14.78
CA ALA A 289 17.64 -13.06 -13.68
C ALA A 289 19.09 -12.83 -14.15
N PHE A 290 19.54 -13.60 -15.14
CA PHE A 290 20.84 -13.38 -15.77
C PHE A 290 20.92 -11.99 -16.43
N PHE A 291 19.91 -11.64 -17.24
CA PHE A 291 19.86 -10.32 -17.88
C PHE A 291 19.78 -9.20 -16.86
N GLU A 292 18.98 -9.32 -15.82
CA GLU A 292 18.91 -8.37 -14.71
C GLU A 292 20.28 -8.10 -14.08
N ASN A 293 21.10 -9.15 -13.94
CA ASN A 293 22.45 -9.00 -13.39
C ASN A 293 23.41 -8.24 -14.31
N ILE A 294 23.25 -8.34 -15.64
CA ILE A 294 24.10 -7.68 -16.62
C ILE A 294 23.50 -6.41 -17.21
N ARG A 295 22.24 -6.09 -16.89
CA ARG A 295 21.39 -5.04 -17.45
C ARG A 295 22.08 -3.69 -17.62
N LYS A 296 22.68 -3.16 -16.55
CA LYS A 296 23.44 -1.89 -16.62
C LYS A 296 24.61 -1.95 -17.58
N SER A 297 25.37 -3.05 -17.57
CA SER A 297 26.50 -3.21 -18.49
C SER A 297 26.04 -3.46 -19.93
N PHE A 298 24.86 -4.04 -20.14
CA PHE A 298 24.28 -4.26 -21.46
C PHE A 298 23.93 -2.93 -22.14
N PHE A 299 23.31 -1.99 -21.41
CA PHE A 299 22.96 -0.68 -21.95
C PHE A 299 24.15 0.29 -22.07
N LEU A 300 25.07 0.29 -21.10
CA LEU A 300 26.17 1.27 -21.05
C LEU A 300 27.40 0.91 -21.89
N ASP A 301 27.56 -0.37 -22.30
CA ASP A 301 28.69 -0.83 -23.10
C ASP A 301 28.23 -1.16 -24.53
N ASP A 302 28.57 -0.28 -25.48
CA ASP A 302 28.19 -0.39 -26.90
C ASP A 302 28.73 -1.67 -27.58
N ALA A 303 29.80 -2.28 -27.05
CA ALA A 303 30.29 -3.56 -27.55
C ALA A 303 29.39 -4.73 -27.11
N ARG A 304 28.81 -4.65 -25.91
CA ARG A 304 27.91 -5.69 -25.37
C ARG A 304 26.51 -5.60 -25.94
N SER A 305 25.98 -4.39 -26.13
CA SER A 305 24.66 -4.17 -26.73
C SER A 305 24.56 -4.72 -28.16
N LYS A 306 25.70 -4.80 -28.87
CA LYS A 306 25.82 -5.31 -30.24
C LYS A 306 26.39 -6.73 -30.34
N ASP A 307 26.65 -7.39 -29.21
CA ASP A 307 27.15 -8.76 -29.24
C ASP A 307 26.04 -9.70 -29.76
N PRO A 308 26.25 -10.39 -30.91
CA PRO A 308 25.24 -11.24 -31.51
C PRO A 308 24.77 -12.36 -30.56
N LYS A 309 25.63 -12.82 -29.65
CA LYS A 309 25.26 -13.88 -28.70
C LYS A 309 24.35 -13.34 -27.58
N LEU A 310 24.59 -12.12 -27.09
CA LEU A 310 23.70 -11.47 -26.11
C LEU A 310 22.36 -11.12 -26.74
N LEU A 311 22.37 -10.65 -27.98
CA LEU A 311 21.13 -10.42 -28.75
C LEU A 311 20.37 -11.72 -28.98
N GLN A 312 21.05 -12.86 -29.18
CA GLN A 312 20.39 -14.16 -29.28
C GLN A 312 19.69 -14.55 -27.97
N LEU A 313 20.32 -14.32 -26.81
CA LEU A 313 19.66 -14.55 -25.53
C LEU A 313 18.42 -13.65 -25.34
N LEU A 314 18.49 -12.40 -25.80
CA LEU A 314 17.35 -11.49 -25.78
C LEU A 314 16.22 -11.98 -26.69
N ASN A 315 16.57 -12.52 -27.87
CA ASN A 315 15.61 -13.14 -28.79
C ASN A 315 14.91 -14.36 -28.17
N TYR A 316 15.58 -15.13 -27.30
CA TYR A 316 14.90 -16.19 -26.55
C TYR A 316 13.84 -15.63 -25.59
N ILE A 317 14.08 -14.50 -24.93
CA ILE A 317 13.03 -13.84 -24.11
C ILE A 317 11.87 -13.38 -25.01
N ILE A 318 12.17 -12.86 -26.21
CA ILE A 318 11.14 -12.49 -27.19
C ILE A 318 10.31 -13.72 -27.61
N TYR A 319 10.97 -14.84 -27.87
CA TYR A 319 10.30 -16.11 -28.19
C TYR A 319 9.38 -16.58 -27.03
N LEU A 320 9.90 -16.56 -25.80
CA LEU A 320 9.14 -16.90 -24.59
C LEU A 320 7.91 -15.98 -24.40
N THR A 321 8.08 -14.70 -24.69
CA THR A 321 7.00 -13.70 -24.68
C THR A 321 5.90 -14.04 -25.70
N GLY A 322 6.25 -14.68 -26.80
CA GLY A 322 5.34 -15.10 -27.88
C GLY A 322 4.70 -16.47 -27.71
N LEU A 323 4.93 -17.19 -26.60
CA LEU A 323 4.36 -18.52 -26.37
C LEU A 323 2.82 -18.50 -26.44
N PRO A 324 2.15 -19.50 -27.03
CA PRO A 324 0.69 -19.49 -27.13
C PRO A 324 0.05 -19.74 -25.76
N GLY A 325 -1.10 -19.12 -25.52
CA GLY A 325 -1.89 -19.31 -24.30
C GLY A 325 -2.35 -18.01 -23.68
N LYS A 326 -3.36 -18.10 -22.80
CA LYS A 326 -3.79 -16.95 -21.99
C LYS A 326 -2.87 -16.75 -20.78
N PRO A 327 -2.40 -15.51 -20.52
CA PRO A 327 -1.52 -15.20 -19.40
C PRO A 327 -2.11 -15.66 -18.07
N SER A 328 -1.25 -16.22 -17.22
CA SER A 328 -1.58 -16.70 -15.86
C SER A 328 -2.56 -17.88 -15.80
N VAL A 329 -3.05 -18.38 -16.93
CA VAL A 329 -3.96 -19.53 -17.02
C VAL A 329 -3.32 -20.68 -17.79
N GLU A 330 -2.86 -20.40 -18.99
CA GLU A 330 -2.21 -21.37 -19.90
C GLU A 330 -0.73 -21.03 -20.10
N ASP A 331 -0.37 -19.75 -19.93
CA ASP A 331 0.99 -19.24 -20.03
C ASP A 331 1.41 -18.62 -18.68
N PRO A 332 2.13 -19.38 -17.83
CA PRO A 332 2.56 -18.89 -16.52
C PRO A 332 3.76 -17.93 -16.60
N ILE A 333 4.48 -17.87 -17.73
CA ILE A 333 5.73 -17.11 -17.88
C ILE A 333 5.47 -15.70 -18.40
N ALA A 334 4.32 -15.46 -19.04
CA ALA A 334 3.92 -14.15 -19.56
C ALA A 334 4.09 -13.00 -18.54
N VAL A 335 3.78 -13.23 -17.27
CA VAL A 335 3.90 -12.22 -16.20
C VAL A 335 5.36 -11.85 -15.96
N ASP A 336 6.22 -12.86 -15.76
CA ASP A 336 7.66 -12.68 -15.52
C ASP A 336 8.33 -11.96 -16.71
N CYS A 337 7.97 -12.35 -17.94
CA CYS A 337 8.49 -11.69 -19.14
C CYS A 337 8.01 -10.24 -19.26
N LEU A 338 6.76 -9.93 -18.90
CA LEU A 338 6.23 -8.57 -18.96
C LEU A 338 6.92 -7.65 -17.94
N GLU A 339 7.19 -8.14 -16.72
CA GLU A 339 7.95 -7.39 -15.71
C GLU A 339 9.38 -7.08 -16.20
N PHE A 340 10.03 -8.06 -16.84
CA PHE A 340 11.32 -7.86 -17.49
C PHE A 340 11.26 -6.76 -18.56
N TRP A 341 10.29 -6.80 -19.48
CA TRP A 341 10.17 -5.81 -20.55
C TRP A 341 9.80 -4.43 -20.04
N THR A 342 8.99 -4.34 -18.98
CA THR A 342 8.66 -3.08 -18.30
C THR A 342 9.92 -2.43 -17.75
N SER A 343 10.73 -3.20 -17.02
CA SER A 343 11.99 -2.68 -16.54
C SER A 343 12.96 -2.33 -17.68
N TYR A 344 12.95 -3.09 -18.78
CA TYR A 344 13.80 -2.83 -19.94
C TYR A 344 13.48 -1.48 -20.62
N VAL A 345 12.21 -1.11 -20.73
CA VAL A 345 11.82 0.19 -21.29
C VAL A 345 12.07 1.34 -20.31
N GLU A 346 11.91 1.10 -19.00
CA GLU A 346 12.30 2.06 -17.96
C GLU A 346 13.80 2.35 -17.99
N ASP A 347 14.64 1.32 -18.12
CA ASP A 347 16.10 1.50 -18.20
C ASP A 347 16.53 2.32 -19.42
N ILE A 348 15.84 2.19 -20.57
CA ILE A 348 16.13 2.99 -21.77
C ILE A 348 15.93 4.48 -21.48
N GLU A 349 14.86 4.81 -20.74
CA GLU A 349 14.54 6.19 -20.36
C GLU A 349 15.48 6.69 -19.25
N ASP A 350 15.68 5.90 -18.20
CA ASP A 350 16.50 6.25 -17.03
C ASP A 350 17.99 6.41 -17.37
N LEU A 351 18.50 5.62 -18.31
CA LEU A 351 19.90 5.63 -18.75
C LEU A 351 20.15 6.50 -19.99
N ASP A 352 19.11 7.13 -20.56
CA ASP A 352 19.16 7.98 -21.76
C ASP A 352 19.84 7.29 -22.97
N VAL A 353 19.42 6.05 -23.24
CA VAL A 353 19.98 5.21 -24.31
C VAL A 353 19.30 5.56 -25.66
N PRO A 354 20.00 5.49 -26.81
CA PRO A 354 19.39 5.77 -28.11
C PRO A 354 18.18 4.86 -28.42
N LYS A 355 16.98 5.44 -28.33
CA LYS A 355 15.67 4.76 -28.50
C LYS A 355 15.52 4.02 -29.83
N GLU A 356 16.08 4.56 -30.91
CA GLU A 356 16.00 3.99 -32.27
C GLU A 356 16.54 2.56 -32.35
N ASN A 357 17.56 2.22 -31.54
CA ASN A 357 18.16 0.89 -31.57
C ASN A 357 17.26 -0.18 -30.94
N HIS A 358 16.30 0.22 -30.12
CA HIS A 358 15.44 -0.66 -29.32
C HIS A 358 13.98 -0.63 -29.79
N LYS A 359 13.61 0.32 -30.64
CA LYS A 359 12.25 0.51 -31.15
C LYS A 359 11.67 -0.75 -31.78
N GLU A 360 12.41 -1.43 -32.65
CA GLU A 360 11.95 -2.65 -33.33
C GLU A 360 11.68 -3.80 -32.34
N ILE A 361 12.53 -3.93 -31.31
CA ILE A 361 12.38 -4.94 -30.26
C ILE A 361 11.09 -4.67 -29.46
N VAL A 362 10.90 -3.43 -29.01
CA VAL A 362 9.70 -3.04 -28.24
C VAL A 362 8.43 -3.22 -29.07
N GLN A 363 8.45 -2.86 -30.36
CA GLN A 363 7.33 -3.10 -31.28
C GLN A 363 7.01 -4.59 -31.41
N HIS A 364 8.01 -5.46 -31.48
CA HIS A 364 7.80 -6.91 -31.55
C HIS A 364 7.17 -7.47 -30.27
N VAL A 365 7.61 -7.00 -29.10
CA VAL A 365 7.03 -7.38 -27.79
C VAL A 365 5.56 -6.98 -27.71
N ILE A 366 5.23 -5.74 -28.10
CA ILE A 366 3.84 -5.25 -28.14
C ILE A 366 2.98 -6.15 -29.05
N ASN A 367 3.47 -6.45 -30.25
CA ASN A 367 2.75 -7.30 -31.20
C ASN A 367 2.56 -8.73 -30.70
N SER A 368 3.48 -9.24 -29.88
CA SER A 368 3.41 -10.58 -29.29
C SER A 368 2.37 -10.66 -28.17
N TYR A 369 2.25 -9.62 -27.34
CA TYR A 369 1.27 -9.55 -26.26
C TYR A 369 -0.14 -9.14 -26.71
N PHE A 370 -0.27 -8.40 -27.81
CA PHE A 370 -1.57 -7.89 -28.25
C PHE A 370 -2.64 -9.01 -28.43
N PRO A 371 -2.36 -10.17 -29.06
CA PRO A 371 -3.32 -11.28 -29.10
C PRO A 371 -3.62 -11.91 -27.73
N LYS A 372 -2.66 -11.86 -26.80
CA LYS A 372 -2.79 -12.45 -25.46
C LYS A 372 -3.77 -11.68 -24.60
N ILE A 373 -3.77 -10.35 -24.69
CA ILE A 373 -4.64 -9.46 -23.90
C ILE A 373 -6.10 -9.41 -24.37
N MET A 374 -6.39 -9.90 -25.59
CA MET A 374 -7.76 -10.00 -26.09
C MET A 374 -8.55 -10.99 -25.23
N PHE A 375 -9.83 -10.71 -24.97
CA PHE A 375 -10.65 -11.68 -24.27
C PHE A 375 -10.75 -13.00 -25.05
N PRO A 376 -10.67 -14.16 -24.38
CA PRO A 376 -11.06 -15.42 -25.01
C PRO A 376 -12.58 -15.44 -25.28
N PRO A 377 -13.06 -16.36 -26.13
CA PRO A 377 -14.48 -16.59 -26.34
C PRO A 377 -15.26 -16.71 -25.02
N ASN A 378 -16.49 -16.17 -24.97
CA ASN A 378 -17.25 -16.07 -23.72
C ASN A 378 -17.44 -17.41 -23.00
N ASN A 379 -17.60 -18.52 -23.72
CA ASN A 379 -17.70 -19.86 -23.15
C ASN A 379 -16.43 -20.28 -22.39
N GLN A 380 -15.23 -19.95 -22.91
CA GLN A 380 -13.97 -20.21 -22.24
C GLN A 380 -13.80 -19.27 -21.04
N TYR A 381 -14.05 -17.97 -21.22
CA TYR A 381 -13.93 -17.00 -20.13
C TYR A 381 -14.87 -17.30 -18.96
N GLU A 382 -16.12 -17.70 -19.22
CA GLU A 382 -17.07 -18.03 -18.16
C GLU A 382 -16.65 -19.27 -17.38
N SER A 383 -15.99 -20.23 -18.03
CA SER A 383 -15.50 -21.48 -17.41
C SER A 383 -14.36 -21.28 -16.42
N TRP A 384 -13.63 -20.16 -16.51
CA TRP A 384 -12.53 -19.83 -15.61
C TRP A 384 -12.99 -19.61 -14.17
N ASN A 385 -12.14 -19.99 -13.22
CA ASN A 385 -12.35 -19.72 -11.82
C ASN A 385 -12.17 -18.20 -11.53
N PRO A 386 -12.58 -17.69 -10.35
CA PRO A 386 -12.42 -16.28 -10.02
C PRO A 386 -10.97 -15.79 -9.99
N GLU A 387 -10.03 -16.65 -9.59
CA GLU A 387 -8.59 -16.33 -9.47
C GLU A 387 -7.97 -16.14 -10.87
N ASP A 388 -8.24 -17.04 -11.82
CA ASP A 388 -7.81 -16.96 -13.22
C ASP A 388 -8.35 -15.68 -13.90
N LYS A 389 -9.62 -15.34 -13.63
CA LYS A 389 -10.24 -14.11 -14.14
C LYS A 389 -9.54 -12.87 -13.58
N GLU A 390 -9.22 -12.86 -12.30
CA GLU A 390 -8.51 -11.76 -11.65
C GLU A 390 -7.07 -11.64 -12.15
N ALA A 391 -6.34 -12.75 -12.26
CA ALA A 391 -4.98 -12.80 -12.76
C ALA A 391 -4.89 -12.28 -14.21
N PHE A 392 -5.80 -12.72 -15.10
CA PHE A 392 -5.86 -12.20 -16.46
C PHE A 392 -6.17 -10.70 -16.52
N ILE A 393 -7.10 -10.21 -15.68
CA ILE A 393 -7.40 -8.78 -15.62
C ILE A 393 -6.22 -7.97 -15.05
N SER A 394 -5.50 -8.51 -14.07
CA SER A 394 -4.26 -7.90 -13.56
C SER A 394 -3.23 -7.79 -14.68
N PHE A 395 -2.97 -8.89 -15.39
CA PHE A 395 -2.02 -8.90 -16.51
C PHE A 395 -2.38 -7.86 -17.59
N ARG A 396 -3.67 -7.70 -17.92
CA ARG A 396 -4.10 -6.68 -18.89
C ARG A 396 -3.76 -5.25 -18.43
N ARG A 397 -3.92 -4.97 -17.13
CA ARG A 397 -3.54 -3.67 -16.55
C ARG A 397 -2.01 -3.49 -16.58
N ASP A 398 -1.27 -4.50 -16.16
CA ASP A 398 0.19 -4.44 -16.13
C ASP A 398 0.74 -4.25 -17.57
N PHE A 399 0.06 -4.80 -18.60
CA PHE A 399 0.40 -4.55 -20.01
C PHE A 399 0.06 -3.12 -20.46
N THR A 400 -1.04 -2.52 -20.00
CA THR A 400 -1.32 -1.11 -20.31
C THR A 400 -0.32 -0.17 -19.66
N ASP A 401 0.14 -0.49 -18.45
CA ASP A 401 1.19 0.25 -17.77
C ASP A 401 2.50 0.14 -18.57
N PHE A 402 2.86 -1.06 -19.05
CA PHE A 402 3.97 -1.24 -19.99
C PHE A 402 3.84 -0.40 -21.27
N LEU A 403 2.65 -0.28 -21.87
CA LEU A 403 2.45 0.56 -23.07
C LEU A 403 2.72 2.04 -22.80
N GLU A 404 2.43 2.54 -21.60
CA GLU A 404 2.74 3.90 -21.19
C GLU A 404 4.25 4.16 -21.22
N TYR A 405 5.05 3.24 -20.66
CA TYR A 405 6.51 3.31 -20.71
C TYR A 405 7.10 3.06 -22.10
N ALA A 406 6.45 2.24 -22.93
CA ALA A 406 6.89 1.95 -24.29
C ALA A 406 6.59 3.09 -25.27
N TYR A 407 5.56 3.91 -25.01
CA TYR A 407 5.13 4.98 -25.90
C TYR A 407 6.22 6.04 -26.18
N PRO A 408 7.01 6.53 -25.20
CA PRO A 408 8.16 7.40 -25.45
C PRO A 408 9.24 6.83 -26.38
N ILE A 409 9.30 5.50 -26.57
CA ILE A 409 10.28 4.81 -27.43
C ILE A 409 9.72 4.58 -28.83
N VAL A 410 8.50 4.05 -28.93
CA VAL A 410 7.87 3.73 -30.22
C VAL A 410 7.26 4.97 -30.88
N GLY A 411 6.74 5.88 -30.08
CA GLY A 411 6.10 7.12 -30.50
C GLY A 411 4.71 6.91 -31.10
N ILE A 412 4.29 7.89 -31.91
CA ILE A 412 2.95 7.97 -32.51
C ILE A 412 2.57 6.77 -33.38
N GLU A 413 3.55 6.00 -33.87
CA GLU A 413 3.33 4.78 -34.64
C GLU A 413 2.54 3.73 -33.86
N LEU A 414 2.78 3.60 -32.55
CA LEU A 414 2.05 2.67 -31.69
C LEU A 414 0.56 3.03 -31.64
N PHE A 415 0.27 4.31 -31.41
CA PHE A 415 -1.10 4.80 -31.40
C PHE A 415 -1.77 4.65 -32.76
N GLY A 416 -1.04 5.00 -33.83
CA GLY A 416 -1.49 4.84 -35.21
C GLY A 416 -1.84 3.39 -35.55
N TYR A 417 -1.02 2.42 -35.11
CA TYR A 417 -1.27 1.00 -35.28
C TYR A 417 -2.57 0.55 -34.59
N LEU A 418 -2.82 0.99 -33.35
CA LEU A 418 -4.04 0.63 -32.62
C LEU A 418 -5.30 1.22 -33.27
N VAL A 419 -5.24 2.48 -33.74
CA VAL A 419 -6.35 3.12 -34.46
C VAL A 419 -6.60 2.44 -35.81
N GLU A 420 -5.55 2.07 -36.54
CA GLU A 420 -5.67 1.32 -37.79
C GLU A 420 -6.29 -0.06 -37.58
N ASN A 421 -5.95 -0.75 -36.48
CA ASN A 421 -6.59 -2.02 -36.10
C ASN A 421 -8.09 -1.85 -35.83
N VAL A 422 -8.52 -0.74 -35.22
CA VAL A 422 -9.96 -0.44 -35.06
C VAL A 422 -10.60 -0.26 -36.43
N TYR A 423 -9.98 0.55 -37.30
CA TYR A 423 -10.51 0.83 -38.64
C TYR A 423 -10.62 -0.44 -39.50
N SER A 424 -9.59 -1.28 -39.52
CA SER A 424 -9.58 -2.54 -40.27
C SER A 424 -10.67 -3.49 -39.77
N THR A 425 -10.78 -3.68 -38.45
CA THR A 425 -11.80 -4.55 -37.84
C THR A 425 -13.23 -4.09 -38.14
N LEU A 426 -13.48 -2.78 -38.15
CA LEU A 426 -14.80 -2.23 -38.50
C LEU A 426 -15.13 -2.45 -39.99
N ASN A 427 -14.14 -2.37 -40.88
CA ASN A 427 -14.33 -2.54 -42.32
C ASN A 427 -14.49 -4.01 -42.73
N GLU A 428 -13.95 -4.97 -41.98
CA GLU A 428 -14.16 -6.40 -42.22
C GLU A 428 -15.64 -6.81 -42.20
N ALA A 429 -16.47 -6.06 -41.46
CA ALA A 429 -17.90 -6.30 -41.36
C ALA A 429 -18.71 -5.75 -42.55
N VAL A 430 -18.11 -4.94 -43.43
CA VAL A 430 -18.81 -4.30 -44.55
C VAL A 430 -18.96 -5.29 -45.71
N GLU A 431 -20.20 -5.63 -46.05
CA GLU A 431 -20.50 -6.46 -47.21
C GLU A 431 -20.33 -5.70 -48.53
N THR A 432 -20.09 -6.41 -49.62
CA THR A 432 -20.00 -5.87 -50.99
C THR A 432 -21.26 -5.12 -51.44
N ASN A 433 -22.40 -5.32 -50.78
CA ASN A 433 -23.68 -4.66 -51.06
C ASN A 433 -23.93 -3.38 -50.21
N GLY A 434 -22.98 -2.99 -49.35
CA GLY A 434 -23.09 -1.79 -48.50
C GLY A 434 -23.83 -1.98 -47.17
N GLY A 435 -24.25 -3.21 -46.83
CA GLY A 435 -24.73 -3.58 -45.49
C GLY A 435 -23.59 -4.05 -44.57
N LYS A 436 -23.82 -4.14 -43.27
CA LYS A 436 -22.84 -4.68 -42.29
C LYS A 436 -23.31 -5.99 -41.68
N ASP A 437 -22.46 -7.01 -41.69
CA ASP A 437 -22.67 -8.28 -40.98
C ASP A 437 -21.96 -8.26 -39.63
N TYR A 438 -22.69 -7.85 -38.59
CA TYR A 438 -22.18 -7.76 -37.23
C TYR A 438 -21.76 -9.12 -36.61
N ASN A 439 -22.06 -10.25 -37.25
CA ASN A 439 -21.58 -11.57 -36.80
C ASN A 439 -20.14 -11.85 -37.25
N ARG A 440 -19.65 -11.18 -38.28
CA ARG A 440 -18.26 -11.31 -38.76
C ARG A 440 -17.29 -10.39 -38.04
N LEU A 441 -17.82 -9.37 -37.37
CA LEU A 441 -17.01 -8.39 -36.67
C LEU A 441 -16.34 -9.03 -35.45
N ASN A 442 -15.02 -8.93 -35.39
CA ASN A 442 -14.22 -9.42 -34.26
C ASN A 442 -14.29 -8.43 -33.09
N TRP A 443 -15.31 -8.58 -32.25
CA TRP A 443 -15.55 -7.69 -31.11
C TRP A 443 -14.42 -7.77 -30.07
N GLU A 444 -13.75 -8.91 -29.95
CA GLU A 444 -12.64 -9.15 -29.03
C GLU A 444 -11.39 -8.38 -29.47
N ALA A 445 -11.05 -8.39 -30.76
CA ALA A 445 -9.95 -7.59 -31.29
C ALA A 445 -10.24 -6.09 -31.20
N LEU A 446 -11.46 -5.68 -31.53
CA LEU A 446 -11.91 -4.29 -31.36
C LEU A 446 -11.80 -3.85 -29.91
N GLU A 447 -12.26 -4.67 -28.96
CA GLU A 447 -12.14 -4.39 -27.53
C GLU A 447 -10.68 -4.28 -27.08
N GLY A 448 -9.80 -5.17 -27.53
CA GLY A 448 -8.38 -5.14 -27.21
C GLY A 448 -7.71 -3.84 -27.65
N SER A 449 -7.98 -3.38 -28.88
CA SER A 449 -7.48 -2.09 -29.38
C SER A 449 -8.00 -0.91 -28.55
N LEU A 450 -9.31 -0.85 -28.28
CA LEU A 450 -9.91 0.23 -27.48
C LEU A 450 -9.40 0.22 -26.04
N TYR A 451 -9.13 -0.97 -25.48
CA TYR A 451 -8.58 -1.14 -24.15
C TYR A 451 -7.15 -0.60 -24.06
N CYS A 452 -6.29 -0.93 -25.03
CA CYS A 452 -4.94 -0.38 -25.11
C CYS A 452 -4.97 1.15 -25.26
N ILE A 453 -5.77 1.68 -26.21
CA ILE A 453 -5.91 3.14 -26.41
C ILE A 453 -6.35 3.82 -25.11
N ASN A 454 -7.28 3.22 -24.37
CA ASN A 454 -7.73 3.74 -23.08
C ASN A 454 -6.64 3.68 -22.01
N GLY A 455 -5.81 2.64 -22.01
CA GLY A 455 -4.78 2.39 -21.00
C GLY A 455 -3.72 3.49 -20.92
N PHE A 456 -3.27 4.02 -22.05
CA PHE A 456 -2.27 5.10 -22.10
C PHE A 456 -2.86 6.41 -22.67
N ALA A 457 -4.17 6.63 -22.50
CA ALA A 457 -4.84 7.85 -22.97
C ALA A 457 -4.27 9.14 -22.34
N GLU A 458 -3.71 9.07 -21.13
CA GLU A 458 -3.05 10.20 -20.48
C GLU A 458 -1.71 10.53 -21.15
N ALA A 459 -0.97 9.53 -21.65
CA ALA A 459 0.32 9.73 -22.32
C ALA A 459 0.22 10.46 -23.67
N ILE A 460 -0.97 10.50 -24.28
CA ILE A 460 -1.22 11.23 -25.53
C ILE A 460 -1.72 12.67 -25.32
N GLU A 461 -1.93 13.08 -24.07
CA GLU A 461 -2.47 14.40 -23.75
C GLU A 461 -1.55 15.52 -24.27
N GLY A 462 -2.14 16.50 -24.96
CA GLY A 462 -1.42 17.65 -25.52
C GLY A 462 -0.66 17.39 -26.83
N SER A 463 -0.75 16.19 -27.41
CA SER A 463 -0.16 15.89 -28.73
C SER A 463 -1.15 16.11 -29.88
N ASP A 464 -0.92 17.14 -30.70
CA ASP A 464 -1.74 17.45 -31.89
C ASP A 464 -1.79 16.28 -32.90
N GLU A 465 -0.68 15.55 -33.05
CA GLU A 465 -0.60 14.40 -33.94
C GLU A 465 -1.44 13.22 -33.43
N ALA A 466 -1.42 12.97 -32.11
CA ALA A 466 -2.26 11.95 -31.49
C ALA A 466 -3.74 12.32 -31.56
N TYR A 467 -4.09 13.58 -31.30
CA TYR A 467 -5.47 14.06 -31.44
C TYR A 467 -6.00 13.97 -32.88
N SER A 468 -5.13 14.16 -33.88
CA SER A 468 -5.50 13.91 -35.27
C SER A 468 -5.89 12.45 -35.53
N ARG A 469 -5.23 11.49 -34.86
CA ARG A 469 -5.57 10.07 -34.92
C ARG A 469 -6.84 9.73 -34.13
N VAL A 470 -7.05 10.36 -32.97
CA VAL A 470 -8.32 10.26 -32.21
C VAL A 470 -9.50 10.79 -33.04
N LYS A 471 -9.31 11.89 -33.75
CA LYS A 471 -10.32 12.42 -34.68
C LYS A 471 -10.65 11.44 -35.80
N ALA A 472 -9.64 10.75 -36.34
CA ALA A 472 -9.86 9.70 -37.33
C ALA A 472 -10.68 8.53 -36.75
N LEU A 473 -10.42 8.13 -35.51
CA LEU A 473 -11.19 7.12 -34.78
C LEU A 473 -12.68 7.50 -34.66
N PHE A 474 -13.00 8.73 -34.25
CA PHE A 474 -14.40 9.19 -34.14
C PHE A 474 -15.07 9.51 -35.47
N SER A 475 -14.30 9.66 -36.54
CA SER A 475 -14.84 9.78 -37.90
C SER A 475 -15.29 8.43 -38.49
N THR A 476 -15.01 7.32 -37.80
CA THR A 476 -15.54 6.00 -38.15
C THR A 476 -16.97 5.81 -37.63
N SER A 477 -17.61 4.72 -38.03
CA SER A 477 -18.93 4.31 -37.53
C SER A 477 -18.92 3.66 -36.14
N LEU A 478 -17.81 3.75 -35.40
CA LEU A 478 -17.60 3.06 -34.12
C LEU A 478 -18.76 3.23 -33.15
N LEU A 479 -19.19 4.47 -32.90
CA LEU A 479 -20.27 4.77 -31.94
C LEU A 479 -21.64 4.27 -32.40
N ASP A 480 -21.86 4.15 -33.71
CA ASP A 480 -23.11 3.66 -34.28
C ASP A 480 -23.17 2.13 -34.28
N ASP A 481 -22.02 1.45 -34.39
CA ASP A 481 -21.92 -0.01 -34.42
C ASP A 481 -21.90 -0.63 -33.01
N LEU A 482 -21.31 0.04 -32.01
CA LEU A 482 -21.20 -0.44 -30.63
C LEU A 482 -22.52 -0.90 -29.97
N PRO A 483 -23.68 -0.24 -30.20
CA PRO A 483 -24.97 -0.73 -29.71
C PRO A 483 -25.36 -2.12 -30.21
N MET A 484 -24.82 -2.56 -31.37
CA MET A 484 -25.09 -3.88 -31.95
C MET A 484 -24.21 -4.98 -31.36
N ALA A 485 -23.20 -4.62 -30.55
CA ALA A 485 -22.30 -5.57 -29.91
C ALA A 485 -23.05 -6.48 -28.93
N ARG A 486 -22.87 -7.80 -29.08
CA ARG A 486 -23.41 -8.80 -28.15
C ARG A 486 -22.66 -8.80 -26.81
N SER A 487 -21.36 -8.55 -26.85
CA SER A 487 -20.52 -8.49 -25.65
C SER A 487 -20.69 -7.14 -24.95
N THR A 488 -20.97 -7.15 -23.65
CA THR A 488 -21.00 -5.93 -22.84
C THR A 488 -19.60 -5.37 -22.57
N LYS A 489 -18.56 -6.20 -22.70
CA LYS A 489 -17.17 -5.83 -22.40
C LYS A 489 -16.66 -4.74 -23.35
N VAL A 490 -16.81 -4.93 -24.66
CA VAL A 490 -16.42 -3.91 -25.66
C VAL A 490 -17.16 -2.58 -25.45
N ARG A 491 -18.45 -2.66 -25.08
CA ARG A 491 -19.25 -1.48 -24.78
C ARG A 491 -18.75 -0.78 -23.52
N GLN A 492 -18.40 -1.53 -22.48
CA GLN A 492 -17.83 -0.99 -21.23
C GLN A 492 -16.47 -0.34 -21.48
N THR A 493 -15.59 -0.98 -22.25
CA THR A 493 -14.28 -0.44 -22.65
C THR A 493 -14.45 0.84 -23.46
N ALA A 494 -15.37 0.87 -24.43
CA ALA A 494 -15.66 2.08 -25.19
C ALA A 494 -16.21 3.22 -24.31
N VAL A 495 -17.10 2.92 -23.37
CA VAL A 495 -17.61 3.90 -22.41
C VAL A 495 -16.49 4.48 -21.54
N ASN A 496 -15.57 3.65 -21.06
CA ASN A 496 -14.39 4.10 -20.31
C ASN A 496 -13.50 4.99 -21.19
N LEU A 497 -13.18 4.56 -22.42
CA LEU A 497 -12.37 5.30 -23.37
C LEU A 497 -12.90 6.71 -23.61
N LEU A 498 -14.22 6.85 -23.80
CA LEU A 498 -14.84 8.17 -23.95
C LEU A 498 -14.57 9.10 -22.76
N GLY A 499 -14.58 8.56 -21.53
CA GLY A 499 -14.25 9.34 -20.34
C GLY A 499 -12.76 9.67 -20.20
N SER A 500 -11.88 8.80 -20.71
CA SER A 500 -10.43 9.00 -20.66
C SER A 500 -9.90 9.98 -21.71
N LEU A 501 -10.67 10.24 -22.78
CA LEU A 501 -10.34 11.20 -23.84
C LEU A 501 -10.91 12.60 -23.56
N ASP A 502 -11.11 12.97 -22.30
CA ASP A 502 -11.73 14.24 -21.91
C ASP A 502 -10.93 15.46 -22.36
N SER A 503 -9.61 15.41 -22.27
CA SER A 503 -8.71 16.46 -22.77
C SER A 503 -8.82 16.67 -24.28
N PHE A 504 -9.04 15.61 -25.07
CA PHE A 504 -9.32 15.71 -26.51
C PHE A 504 -10.63 16.47 -26.77
N PHE A 505 -11.70 16.20 -26.02
CA PHE A 505 -12.99 16.86 -26.22
C PHE A 505 -12.99 18.36 -25.87
N GLU A 506 -12.05 18.82 -25.06
CA GLU A 506 -11.85 20.26 -24.80
C GLU A 506 -11.30 21.02 -26.02
N THR A 507 -10.61 20.32 -26.92
CA THR A 507 -10.01 20.91 -28.12
C THR A 507 -11.05 21.28 -29.18
N ASN A 508 -10.67 22.15 -30.12
CA ASN A 508 -11.56 22.51 -31.23
C ASN A 508 -11.84 21.34 -32.19
N ASP A 509 -10.94 20.34 -32.25
CA ASP A 509 -11.13 19.13 -33.06
C ASP A 509 -12.07 18.11 -32.40
N GLY A 510 -12.11 18.06 -31.07
CA GLY A 510 -12.97 17.14 -30.32
C GLY A 510 -14.40 17.62 -30.12
N LYS A 511 -14.62 18.94 -29.94
CA LYS A 511 -15.96 19.54 -29.72
C LYS A 511 -17.06 19.06 -30.68
N PRO A 512 -16.85 18.89 -32.00
CA PRO A 512 -17.88 18.41 -32.91
C PRO A 512 -18.42 17.01 -32.60
N TYR A 513 -17.62 16.16 -31.95
CA TYR A 513 -17.97 14.77 -31.64
C TYR A 513 -18.57 14.60 -30.24
N LEU A 514 -18.55 15.65 -29.41
CA LEU A 514 -18.94 15.59 -28.00
C LEU A 514 -20.43 15.24 -27.81
N SER A 515 -21.32 15.82 -28.62
CA SER A 515 -22.76 15.51 -28.54
C SER A 515 -23.04 14.03 -28.87
N GLN A 516 -22.41 13.49 -29.92
CA GLN A 516 -22.56 12.09 -30.31
C GLN A 516 -22.02 11.14 -29.23
N ALA A 517 -20.88 11.47 -28.62
CA ALA A 517 -20.31 10.71 -27.50
C ALA A 517 -21.26 10.70 -26.28
N LEU A 518 -21.80 11.86 -25.90
CA LEU A 518 -22.75 11.96 -24.80
C LEU A 518 -24.05 11.21 -25.08
N GLU A 519 -24.60 11.28 -26.30
CA GLU A 519 -25.77 10.50 -26.68
C GLU A 519 -25.56 8.99 -26.47
N TYR A 520 -24.40 8.47 -26.89
CA TYR A 520 -24.05 7.07 -26.68
C TYR A 520 -23.89 6.74 -25.19
N LEU A 521 -23.28 7.63 -24.41
CA LEU A 521 -23.13 7.46 -22.96
C LEU A 521 -24.49 7.46 -22.22
N PHE A 522 -25.40 8.37 -22.56
CA PHE A 522 -26.75 8.40 -21.99
C PHE A 522 -27.60 7.18 -22.41
N LYS A 523 -27.44 6.68 -23.63
CA LYS A 523 -28.03 5.39 -24.04
C LYS A 523 -27.45 4.24 -23.22
N SER A 524 -26.15 4.25 -22.97
CA SER A 524 -25.45 3.23 -22.17
C SER A 524 -25.80 3.29 -20.68
N LEU A 525 -26.09 4.48 -20.15
CA LEU A 525 -26.54 4.69 -18.78
C LEU A 525 -27.82 3.90 -18.45
N ARG A 526 -28.70 3.70 -19.44
CA ARG A 526 -29.94 2.92 -19.30
C ARG A 526 -29.71 1.41 -19.19
N VAL A 527 -28.50 0.92 -19.49
CA VAL A 527 -28.14 -0.49 -19.39
C VAL A 527 -27.52 -0.72 -18.02
N SER A 528 -28.17 -1.54 -17.18
CA SER A 528 -27.78 -1.75 -15.78
C SER A 528 -26.30 -2.11 -15.60
N SER A 529 -25.77 -3.01 -16.43
CA SER A 529 -24.36 -3.44 -16.39
C SER A 529 -23.34 -2.36 -16.79
N LEU A 530 -23.77 -1.32 -17.52
CA LEU A 530 -22.92 -0.22 -17.97
C LEU A 530 -23.15 1.06 -17.17
N SER A 531 -24.22 1.15 -16.38
CA SER A 531 -24.67 2.37 -15.71
C SER A 531 -23.59 3.06 -14.86
N LEU A 532 -22.82 2.30 -14.08
CA LEU A 532 -21.78 2.84 -13.20
C LEU A 532 -20.58 3.40 -13.98
N THR A 533 -20.17 2.69 -15.04
CA THR A 533 -19.09 3.10 -15.94
C THR A 533 -19.52 4.31 -16.78
N ALA A 534 -20.73 4.29 -17.32
CA ALA A 534 -21.28 5.38 -18.12
C ALA A 534 -21.43 6.67 -17.31
N SER A 535 -22.01 6.59 -16.12
CA SER A 535 -22.15 7.76 -15.23
C SER A 535 -20.81 8.39 -14.85
N LYS A 536 -19.75 7.59 -14.66
CA LYS A 536 -18.38 8.09 -14.42
C LYS A 536 -17.86 8.90 -15.62
N SER A 537 -17.97 8.34 -16.83
CA SER A 537 -17.50 9.00 -18.05
C SER A 537 -18.32 10.26 -18.36
N ILE A 538 -19.64 10.24 -18.16
CA ILE A 538 -20.50 11.43 -18.29
C ILE A 538 -20.05 12.52 -17.33
N GLN A 539 -19.86 12.19 -16.05
CA GLN A 539 -19.41 13.16 -15.06
C GLN A 539 -18.07 13.80 -15.45
N LYS A 540 -17.09 12.99 -15.87
CA LYS A 540 -15.76 13.48 -16.27
C LYS A 540 -15.85 14.41 -17.48
N LEU A 541 -16.53 14.00 -18.55
CA LEU A 541 -16.70 14.81 -19.77
C LEU A 541 -17.48 16.10 -19.54
N CYS A 542 -18.54 16.05 -18.72
CA CYS A 542 -19.31 17.25 -18.40
C CYS A 542 -18.52 18.22 -17.52
N ALA A 543 -17.65 17.72 -16.63
CA ALA A 543 -16.80 18.57 -15.80
C ALA A 543 -15.67 19.25 -16.60
N SER A 544 -15.06 18.54 -17.55
CA SER A 544 -13.99 19.07 -18.42
C SER A 544 -14.55 20.05 -19.47
N SER A 545 -15.55 19.60 -20.26
CA SER A 545 -16.10 20.34 -21.39
C SER A 545 -17.34 21.19 -21.08
N ARG A 546 -17.54 21.59 -19.82
CA ARG A 546 -18.75 22.26 -19.31
C ARG A 546 -19.24 23.46 -20.14
N SER A 547 -18.31 24.32 -20.57
CA SER A 547 -18.61 25.56 -21.30
C SER A 547 -19.17 25.28 -22.70
N SER A 548 -18.63 24.26 -23.37
CA SER A 548 -19.07 23.80 -24.70
C SER A 548 -20.45 23.15 -24.66
N LEU A 549 -20.87 22.62 -23.50
CA LEU A 549 -22.11 21.84 -23.35
C LEU A 549 -23.34 22.64 -22.92
N THR A 550 -23.18 23.93 -22.63
CA THR A 550 -24.27 24.81 -22.14
C THR A 550 -25.52 24.80 -23.03
N HIS A 551 -25.35 24.65 -24.35
CA HIS A 551 -26.44 24.59 -25.31
C HIS A 551 -27.29 23.30 -25.24
N LEU A 552 -26.74 22.19 -24.73
CA LEU A 552 -27.43 20.90 -24.58
C LEU A 552 -28.23 20.80 -23.29
N LEU A 553 -28.13 21.80 -22.41
CA LEU A 553 -28.77 21.78 -21.09
C LEU A 553 -30.29 21.54 -21.13
N PRO A 554 -31.09 22.13 -22.06
CA PRO A 554 -32.52 21.84 -22.15
C PRO A 554 -32.80 20.35 -22.42
N GLU A 555 -32.05 19.74 -23.35
CA GLU A 555 -32.20 18.33 -23.70
C GLU A 555 -31.78 17.43 -22.54
N LEU A 556 -30.68 17.76 -21.85
CA LEU A 556 -30.21 17.03 -20.67
C LEU A 556 -31.23 17.08 -19.52
N MET A 557 -31.89 18.23 -19.31
CA MET A 557 -32.95 18.37 -18.32
C MET A 557 -34.18 17.51 -18.67
N GLU A 558 -34.58 17.47 -19.93
CA GLU A 558 -35.68 16.60 -20.39
C GLU A 558 -35.30 15.11 -20.31
N VAL A 559 -34.05 14.76 -20.63
CA VAL A 559 -33.53 13.40 -20.44
C VAL A 559 -33.56 13.02 -18.96
N TYR A 560 -33.14 13.92 -18.07
CA TYR A 560 -33.19 13.69 -16.62
C TYR A 560 -34.63 13.48 -16.12
N LYS A 561 -35.56 14.34 -16.56
CA LYS A 561 -36.97 14.31 -16.19
C LYS A 561 -37.70 13.07 -16.74
N SER A 562 -37.52 12.75 -18.02
CA SER A 562 -38.19 11.64 -18.70
C SER A 562 -37.76 10.26 -18.21
N LEU A 563 -36.54 10.17 -17.65
CA LEU A 563 -35.97 8.90 -17.24
C LEU A 563 -36.33 8.49 -15.81
N SER A 564 -36.97 9.35 -15.00
CA SER A 564 -37.24 9.08 -13.58
C SER A 564 -36.03 8.41 -12.90
N LEU A 565 -34.83 8.96 -13.20
CA LEU A 565 -33.52 8.27 -13.15
C LEU A 565 -33.26 7.56 -11.82
N PHE A 566 -33.80 8.09 -10.74
CA PHE A 566 -33.70 7.50 -9.42
C PHE A 566 -34.26 6.05 -9.35
N SER A 567 -35.41 5.78 -9.95
CA SER A 567 -36.05 4.46 -9.89
C SER A 567 -35.37 3.39 -10.75
N GLY A 568 -34.59 3.81 -11.76
CA GLY A 568 -33.95 2.94 -12.74
C GLY A 568 -32.43 2.81 -12.62
N LEU A 569 -31.77 3.66 -11.83
CA LEU A 569 -30.32 3.69 -11.66
C LEU A 569 -29.86 3.30 -10.27
N ASN A 570 -28.61 2.82 -10.19
CA ASN A 570 -27.87 2.76 -8.94
C ASN A 570 -27.70 4.18 -8.35
N SER A 571 -27.79 4.32 -7.02
CA SER A 571 -27.55 5.56 -6.26
C SER A 571 -26.30 6.31 -6.74
N THR A 572 -25.17 5.63 -6.91
CA THR A 572 -23.92 6.26 -7.35
C THR A 572 -24.01 6.79 -8.79
N ALA A 573 -24.71 6.09 -9.67
CA ALA A 573 -24.87 6.52 -11.06
C ALA A 573 -25.76 7.76 -11.14
N HIS A 574 -26.83 7.80 -10.34
CA HIS A 574 -27.69 8.98 -10.20
C HIS A 574 -26.89 10.21 -9.73
N ASP A 575 -26.14 10.07 -8.65
CA ASP A 575 -25.34 11.15 -8.06
C ASP A 575 -24.35 11.78 -9.04
N ARG A 576 -23.68 10.93 -9.83
CA ARG A 576 -22.72 11.36 -10.85
C ARG A 576 -23.40 12.07 -12.02
N THR A 577 -24.56 11.61 -12.46
CA THR A 577 -25.34 12.26 -13.51
C THR A 577 -25.86 13.63 -13.08
N VAL A 578 -26.39 13.73 -11.85
CA VAL A 578 -26.83 15.01 -11.27
C VAL A 578 -25.66 15.99 -11.16
N ASN A 579 -24.51 15.52 -10.70
CA ASN A 579 -23.29 16.33 -10.63
C ASN A 579 -22.84 16.81 -12.03
N ALA A 580 -22.89 15.94 -13.03
CA ALA A 580 -22.54 16.27 -14.42
C ALA A 580 -23.40 17.43 -14.96
N ILE A 581 -24.72 17.36 -14.75
CA ILE A 581 -25.65 18.43 -15.14
C ILE A 581 -25.32 19.72 -14.38
N ALA A 582 -25.07 19.63 -13.07
CA ALA A 582 -24.69 20.77 -12.24
C ALA A 582 -23.40 21.47 -12.72
N CYS A 583 -22.39 20.72 -13.15
CA CYS A 583 -21.16 21.28 -13.73
C CYS A 583 -21.42 22.08 -15.02
N ILE A 584 -22.39 21.66 -15.85
CA ILE A 584 -22.77 22.41 -17.06
C ILE A 584 -23.52 23.69 -16.67
N ILE A 585 -24.45 23.62 -15.70
CA ILE A 585 -25.16 24.80 -15.18
C ILE A 585 -24.18 25.84 -14.65
N GLN A 586 -23.14 25.38 -13.93
CA GLN A 586 -22.10 26.23 -13.37
C GLN A 586 -21.42 27.11 -14.43
N ALA A 587 -21.25 26.60 -15.65
CA ALA A 587 -20.58 27.26 -16.76
C ALA A 587 -21.44 28.31 -17.50
N LEU A 588 -22.73 28.46 -17.17
CA LEU A 588 -23.58 29.47 -17.80
C LEU A 588 -23.09 30.90 -17.47
N PRO A 589 -23.06 31.81 -18.45
CA PRO A 589 -22.65 33.20 -18.21
C PRO A 589 -23.75 34.04 -17.55
N ASP A 590 -25.02 33.78 -17.90
CA ASP A 590 -26.17 34.51 -17.36
C ASP A 590 -26.59 33.95 -15.99
N LEU A 591 -26.60 34.81 -14.97
CA LEU A 591 -26.97 34.47 -13.60
C LEU A 591 -28.47 34.17 -13.46
N GLU A 592 -29.34 34.87 -14.19
CA GLU A 592 -30.78 34.60 -14.15
C GLU A 592 -31.10 33.22 -14.72
N GLN A 593 -30.57 32.92 -15.91
CA GLN A 593 -30.72 31.61 -16.53
C GLN A 593 -30.09 30.51 -15.65
N LYS A 594 -28.92 30.76 -15.06
CA LYS A 594 -28.28 29.83 -14.12
C LYS A 594 -29.19 29.52 -12.93
N ALA A 595 -29.76 30.54 -12.30
CA ALA A 595 -30.68 30.37 -11.17
C ALA A 595 -31.92 29.54 -11.53
N GLN A 596 -32.49 29.75 -12.73
CA GLN A 596 -33.65 28.97 -13.21
C GLN A 596 -33.31 27.49 -13.35
N TYR A 597 -32.17 27.15 -13.96
CA TYR A 597 -31.78 25.74 -14.10
C TYR A 597 -31.40 25.08 -12.77
N VAL A 598 -30.77 25.82 -11.85
CA VAL A 598 -30.52 25.32 -10.49
C VAL A 598 -31.84 25.05 -9.77
N ASP A 599 -32.79 25.98 -9.82
CA ASP A 599 -34.11 25.81 -9.20
C ASP A 599 -34.88 24.63 -9.80
N GLN A 600 -34.81 24.45 -11.12
CA GLN A 600 -35.41 23.30 -11.80
C GLN A 600 -34.78 21.98 -11.33
N LEU A 601 -33.44 21.87 -11.30
CA LEU A 601 -32.75 20.65 -10.89
C LEU A 601 -33.00 20.31 -9.42
N VAL A 602 -32.84 21.28 -8.53
CA VAL A 602 -33.12 21.13 -7.09
C VAL A 602 -34.60 20.79 -6.89
N GLY A 603 -35.49 21.44 -7.64
CA GLY A 603 -36.93 21.19 -7.55
C GLY A 603 -37.32 19.77 -7.90
N MET A 604 -36.77 19.22 -8.99
CA MET A 604 -37.00 17.82 -9.37
C MET A 604 -36.54 16.84 -8.29
N ILE A 605 -35.41 17.09 -7.64
CA ILE A 605 -34.91 16.22 -6.55
C ILE A 605 -35.81 16.33 -5.30
N ILE A 606 -36.26 17.54 -4.96
CA ILE A 606 -37.17 17.74 -3.82
C ILE A 606 -38.53 17.09 -4.06
N GLU A 607 -39.09 17.20 -5.28
CA GLU A 607 -40.33 16.52 -5.65
C GLU A 607 -40.18 14.99 -5.51
N GLN A 608 -39.04 14.43 -5.93
CA GLN A 608 -38.75 13.00 -5.71
C GLN A 608 -38.65 12.65 -4.22
N ILE A 609 -38.05 13.50 -3.39
CA ILE A 609 -38.02 13.28 -1.93
C ILE A 609 -39.45 13.20 -1.38
N GLU A 610 -40.33 14.12 -1.78
CA GLU A 610 -41.73 14.15 -1.35
C GLU A 610 -42.51 12.90 -1.80
N GLU A 611 -42.25 12.39 -3.00
CA GLU A 611 -42.80 11.11 -3.46
C GLU A 611 -42.29 9.93 -2.63
N VAL A 612 -40.98 9.90 -2.33
CA VAL A 612 -40.32 8.84 -1.59
C VAL A 612 -40.87 8.68 -0.18
N LEU A 613 -41.30 9.77 0.47
CA LEU A 613 -41.88 9.77 1.81
C LEU A 613 -43.15 8.90 1.94
N ASN A 614 -43.79 8.53 0.83
CA ASN A 614 -44.96 7.65 0.84
C ASN A 614 -44.61 6.14 0.81
N ASN A 615 -43.32 5.79 0.72
CA ASN A 615 -42.86 4.40 0.66
C ASN A 615 -42.73 3.77 2.05
N PRO A 616 -42.60 2.43 2.14
CA PRO A 616 -42.28 1.75 3.38
C PRO A 616 -41.02 2.32 4.06
N VAL A 617 -41.01 2.33 5.39
CA VAL A 617 -39.99 3.03 6.21
C VAL A 617 -38.55 2.69 5.82
N GLU A 618 -38.23 1.42 5.56
CA GLU A 618 -36.88 0.98 5.19
C GLU A 618 -36.43 1.60 3.84
N GLN A 619 -37.27 1.51 2.82
CA GLN A 619 -37.00 2.09 1.49
C GLN A 619 -36.99 3.62 1.54
N MET A 620 -37.89 4.22 2.33
CA MET A 620 -37.96 5.67 2.54
C MET A 620 -36.62 6.19 3.11
N ILE A 621 -36.08 5.56 4.15
CA ILE A 621 -34.81 5.99 4.78
C ILE A 621 -33.67 5.94 3.76
N GLU A 622 -33.52 4.81 3.07
CA GLU A 622 -32.45 4.61 2.08
C GLU A 622 -32.53 5.64 0.96
N TRP A 623 -33.71 5.80 0.37
CA TRP A 623 -33.92 6.67 -0.79
C TRP A 623 -33.84 8.15 -0.43
N CYS A 624 -34.35 8.57 0.74
CA CYS A 624 -34.14 9.94 1.23
C CYS A 624 -32.65 10.23 1.45
N GLY A 625 -31.89 9.27 1.98
CA GLY A 625 -30.44 9.40 2.14
C GLY A 625 -29.72 9.64 0.80
N VAL A 626 -30.07 8.86 -0.22
CA VAL A 626 -29.50 9.01 -1.58
C VAL A 626 -29.87 10.35 -2.19
N LEU A 627 -31.14 10.76 -2.16
CA LEU A 627 -31.58 12.02 -2.78
C LEU A 627 -30.99 13.26 -2.07
N LEU A 628 -30.84 13.21 -0.74
CA LEU A 628 -30.11 14.25 0.00
C LEU A 628 -28.64 14.29 -0.39
N HIS A 629 -28.01 13.14 -0.59
CA HIS A 629 -26.64 13.10 -1.09
C HIS A 629 -26.56 13.66 -2.52
N SER A 630 -27.54 13.38 -3.40
CA SER A 630 -27.63 13.99 -4.72
C SER A 630 -27.75 15.52 -4.65
N LEU A 631 -28.48 16.09 -3.67
CA LEU A 631 -28.46 17.54 -3.44
C LEU A 631 -27.06 18.05 -3.07
N ALA A 632 -26.31 17.30 -2.25
CA ALA A 632 -24.92 17.64 -1.95
C ALA A 632 -24.03 17.57 -3.20
N THR A 633 -24.26 16.62 -4.12
CA THR A 633 -23.51 16.54 -5.38
C THR A 633 -23.89 17.62 -6.38
N VAL A 634 -25.12 18.14 -6.37
CA VAL A 634 -25.48 19.39 -7.09
C VAL A 634 -24.61 20.53 -6.58
N GLY A 635 -24.56 20.74 -5.26
CA GLY A 635 -23.75 21.79 -4.64
C GLY A 635 -22.28 21.69 -5.05
N LYS A 636 -21.69 20.49 -4.99
CA LYS A 636 -20.31 20.24 -5.45
C LYS A 636 -20.11 20.53 -6.93
N GLY A 637 -21.08 20.19 -7.79
CA GLY A 637 -20.99 20.45 -9.24
C GLY A 637 -21.09 21.93 -9.60
N LEU A 638 -21.75 22.73 -8.76
CA LEU A 638 -21.90 24.18 -8.93
C LEU A 638 -20.71 25.00 -8.44
N GLN A 639 -19.75 24.37 -7.74
CA GLN A 639 -18.53 25.04 -7.28
C GLN A 639 -17.71 25.56 -8.45
N ILE A 640 -17.14 26.76 -8.28
CA ILE A 640 -16.22 27.34 -9.26
C ILE A 640 -14.92 26.50 -9.27
N PRO A 641 -14.46 26.00 -10.42
CA PRO A 641 -13.20 25.24 -10.50
C PRO A 641 -11.99 26.08 -10.10
N GLU A 642 -10.97 25.41 -9.55
CA GLU A 642 -9.71 26.05 -9.16
C GLU A 642 -8.95 26.64 -10.37
N ASP A 643 -9.13 26.06 -11.56
CA ASP A 643 -8.43 26.47 -12.80
C ASP A 643 -9.05 27.71 -13.47
N VAL A 644 -10.21 28.20 -13.00
CA VAL A 644 -10.83 29.41 -13.54
C VAL A 644 -10.11 30.64 -12.95
N PRO A 645 -9.64 31.60 -13.77
CA PRO A 645 -8.99 32.81 -13.27
C PRO A 645 -9.86 33.51 -12.22
N ASN A 646 -9.22 33.97 -11.14
CA ASN A 646 -9.92 34.68 -10.06
C ASN A 646 -10.79 35.80 -10.64
N VAL A 647 -12.09 35.72 -10.36
CA VAL A 647 -13.08 36.73 -10.71
C VAL A 647 -12.65 38.08 -10.12
N SER A 648 -12.85 39.17 -10.86
CA SER A 648 -12.52 40.50 -10.35
C SER A 648 -13.36 40.80 -9.09
N SER A 649 -12.85 41.68 -8.20
CA SER A 649 -13.57 41.99 -6.95
C SER A 649 -14.95 42.59 -7.19
N GLU A 650 -15.15 43.31 -8.29
CA GLU A 650 -16.43 43.92 -8.66
C GLU A 650 -17.44 42.87 -9.17
N GLU A 651 -17.00 41.96 -10.03
CA GLU A 651 -17.84 40.85 -10.53
C GLU A 651 -18.20 39.88 -9.40
N ALA A 652 -17.25 39.57 -8.51
CA ALA A 652 -17.52 38.73 -7.34
C ALA A 652 -18.59 39.35 -6.44
N GLN A 653 -18.55 40.67 -6.23
CA GLN A 653 -19.56 41.38 -5.45
C GLN A 653 -20.95 41.34 -6.10
N ALA A 654 -21.03 41.52 -7.42
CA ALA A 654 -22.29 41.42 -8.16
C ALA A 654 -22.90 40.02 -8.07
N ILE A 655 -22.08 38.97 -8.20
CA ILE A 655 -22.52 37.58 -8.05
C ILE A 655 -23.03 37.32 -6.63
N MET A 656 -22.30 37.82 -5.60
CA MET A 656 -22.73 37.70 -4.21
C MET A 656 -24.07 38.39 -3.97
N ASP A 657 -24.24 39.63 -4.43
CA ASP A 657 -25.47 40.39 -4.26
C ASP A 657 -26.66 39.71 -4.96
N PHE A 658 -26.45 39.10 -6.12
CA PHE A 658 -27.47 38.33 -6.82
C PHE A 658 -27.93 37.10 -6.02
N TRP A 659 -27.01 36.24 -5.62
CA TRP A 659 -27.36 35.01 -4.89
C TRP A 659 -27.88 35.31 -3.48
N ASP A 660 -27.41 36.38 -2.84
CA ASP A 660 -27.90 36.87 -1.55
C ASP A 660 -29.39 37.21 -1.56
N MET A 661 -29.92 37.70 -2.69
CA MET A 661 -31.36 37.96 -2.84
C MET A 661 -32.21 36.68 -2.81
N ASP A 662 -31.65 35.53 -3.21
CA ASP A 662 -32.33 34.22 -3.26
C ASP A 662 -33.73 34.30 -3.89
N SER A 663 -33.85 34.93 -5.05
CA SER A 663 -35.14 35.20 -5.73
C SER A 663 -35.92 33.90 -6.05
N CYS A 664 -35.21 32.82 -6.39
CA CYS A 664 -35.78 31.49 -6.62
C CYS A 664 -36.06 30.70 -5.32
N ASN A 665 -35.72 31.23 -4.14
CA ASN A 665 -35.88 30.57 -2.84
C ASN A 665 -35.17 29.20 -2.73
N ILE A 666 -34.08 28.98 -3.47
CA ILE A 666 -33.36 27.71 -3.53
C ILE A 666 -32.86 27.34 -2.12
N ARG A 667 -32.21 28.29 -1.44
CA ARG A 667 -31.64 28.06 -0.10
C ARG A 667 -32.72 27.79 0.94
N LYS A 668 -33.84 28.51 0.85
CA LYS A 668 -34.99 28.30 1.75
C LYS A 668 -35.62 26.92 1.55
N ARG A 669 -35.79 26.46 0.31
CA ARG A 669 -36.32 25.12 0.00
C ARG A 669 -35.41 24.03 0.54
N ILE A 670 -34.10 24.12 0.29
CA ILE A 670 -33.13 23.13 0.81
C ILE A 670 -33.12 23.13 2.34
N THR A 671 -33.09 24.30 2.98
CA THR A 671 -33.11 24.41 4.45
C THR A 671 -34.39 23.83 5.04
N HIS A 672 -35.53 24.04 4.39
CA HIS A 672 -36.81 23.47 4.80
C HIS A 672 -36.78 21.93 4.74
N VAL A 673 -36.26 21.36 3.65
CA VAL A 673 -36.11 19.90 3.49
C VAL A 673 -35.15 19.33 4.54
N ILE A 674 -34.00 19.97 4.77
CA ILE A 674 -33.06 19.56 5.82
C ILE A 674 -33.75 19.55 7.19
N LYS A 675 -34.49 20.61 7.52
CA LYS A 675 -35.21 20.68 8.79
C LYS A 675 -36.28 19.59 8.89
N ALA A 676 -37.10 19.42 7.86
CA ALA A 676 -38.17 18.44 7.84
C ALA A 676 -37.62 17.01 8.04
N LEU A 677 -36.61 16.61 7.28
CA LEU A 677 -36.09 15.24 7.30
C LEU A 677 -35.14 14.97 8.46
N ALA A 678 -34.22 15.89 8.73
CA ALA A 678 -33.17 15.67 9.71
C ALA A 678 -33.58 16.11 11.13
N ILE A 679 -34.51 17.03 11.31
CA ILE A 679 -34.89 17.50 12.66
C ILE A 679 -36.28 16.99 13.04
N ASP A 680 -37.28 17.25 12.20
CA ASP A 680 -38.68 17.17 12.60
C ASP A 680 -39.28 15.75 12.45
N GLN A 681 -38.87 14.96 11.44
CA GLN A 681 -39.50 13.67 11.13
C GLN A 681 -38.77 12.46 11.72
N GLU A 682 -39.47 11.64 12.51
CA GLU A 682 -39.03 10.33 12.97
C GLU A 682 -39.51 9.23 11.99
N PRO A 683 -38.69 8.20 11.63
CA PRO A 683 -37.37 7.85 12.17
C PRO A 683 -36.16 8.49 11.47
N LEU A 684 -36.37 9.37 10.49
CA LEU A 684 -35.32 9.97 9.66
C LEU A 684 -34.35 10.85 10.48
N ASN A 685 -34.87 11.58 11.47
CA ASN A 685 -34.09 12.42 12.37
C ASN A 685 -33.03 11.65 13.18
N ASN A 686 -33.20 10.34 13.36
CA ASN A 686 -32.30 9.45 14.08
C ASN A 686 -31.31 8.70 13.17
N GLN A 687 -31.27 8.99 11.87
CA GLN A 687 -30.35 8.35 10.92
C GLN A 687 -29.05 9.14 10.76
N SER A 688 -27.91 8.47 10.93
CA SER A 688 -26.57 9.07 10.75
C SER A 688 -26.31 9.47 9.30
N ASP A 689 -26.76 8.66 8.34
CA ASP A 689 -26.52 8.90 6.91
C ASP A 689 -27.26 10.14 6.41
N ILE A 690 -28.48 10.38 6.89
CA ILE A 690 -29.24 11.60 6.62
C ILE A 690 -28.52 12.82 7.20
N CYS A 691 -28.03 12.71 8.46
CA CYS A 691 -27.27 13.79 9.06
C CYS A 691 -25.98 14.10 8.27
N LYS A 692 -25.27 13.05 7.83
CA LYS A 692 -24.06 13.18 7.01
C LYS A 692 -24.35 13.85 5.67
N ALA A 693 -25.40 13.43 4.96
CA ALA A 693 -25.82 14.05 3.71
C ALA A 693 -26.15 15.54 3.89
N CYS A 694 -26.89 15.91 4.96
CA CYS A 694 -27.13 17.31 5.30
C CYS A 694 -25.84 18.09 5.61
N CYS A 695 -24.89 17.48 6.33
CA CYS A 695 -23.57 18.08 6.56
C CYS A 695 -22.84 18.32 5.23
N ASP A 696 -22.89 17.38 4.30
CA ASP A 696 -22.22 17.51 3.01
C ASP A 696 -22.87 18.57 2.10
N ILE A 697 -24.20 18.78 2.19
CA ILE A 697 -24.88 19.92 1.55
C ILE A 697 -24.30 21.26 2.07
N PHE A 698 -24.15 21.42 3.39
CA PHE A 698 -23.58 22.64 3.97
C PHE A 698 -22.10 22.81 3.61
N LYS A 699 -21.32 21.73 3.62
CA LYS A 699 -19.90 21.76 3.23
C LYS A 699 -19.72 22.23 1.79
N ALA A 700 -20.62 21.86 0.88
CA ALA A 700 -20.53 22.26 -0.52
C ALA A 700 -20.45 23.79 -0.68
N GLY A 701 -21.25 24.56 0.06
CA GLY A 701 -21.15 26.02 0.04
C GLY A 701 -19.97 26.59 0.82
N LEU A 702 -19.58 25.97 1.93
CA LEU A 702 -18.48 26.46 2.77
C LEU A 702 -17.12 26.44 2.07
N CYS A 703 -16.95 25.63 1.03
CA CYS A 703 -15.72 25.58 0.25
C CYS A 703 -15.62 26.70 -0.80
N GLU A 704 -16.70 27.43 -1.08
CA GLU A 704 -16.69 28.48 -2.09
C GLU A 704 -16.07 29.79 -1.57
N VAL A 705 -15.40 30.52 -2.47
CA VAL A 705 -14.83 31.85 -2.20
C VAL A 705 -15.85 32.97 -2.49
N VAL A 706 -16.75 32.74 -3.46
CA VAL A 706 -17.82 33.66 -3.87
C VAL A 706 -19.16 33.00 -3.58
N SER A 707 -20.12 33.74 -3.01
CA SER A 707 -21.43 33.17 -2.67
C SER A 707 -22.15 32.57 -3.87
N GLY A 708 -22.40 31.26 -3.86
CA GLY A 708 -23.31 30.56 -4.75
C GLY A 708 -24.64 30.14 -4.11
N PRO A 709 -25.49 29.40 -4.84
CA PRO A 709 -26.82 28.96 -4.39
C PRO A 709 -26.79 27.95 -3.23
N PHE A 710 -25.62 27.36 -2.93
CA PHE A 710 -25.41 26.46 -1.79
C PHE A 710 -24.66 27.11 -0.64
N VAL A 711 -24.41 28.43 -0.69
CA VAL A 711 -23.81 29.18 0.42
C VAL A 711 -24.91 29.63 1.39
N PHE A 712 -24.97 28.94 2.53
CA PHE A 712 -25.97 29.17 3.58
C PHE A 712 -25.46 30.14 4.66
N PRO A 713 -26.34 30.92 5.30
CA PRO A 713 -25.97 31.74 6.45
C PRO A 713 -25.38 30.89 7.58
N ILE A 714 -24.27 31.35 8.18
CA ILE A 714 -23.55 30.63 9.25
C ILE A 714 -24.47 30.32 10.44
N ASP A 715 -25.37 31.22 10.82
CA ASP A 715 -26.35 30.98 11.89
C ASP A 715 -27.26 29.77 11.62
N THR A 716 -27.59 29.51 10.34
CA THR A 716 -28.40 28.33 9.94
C THR A 716 -27.62 27.04 10.18
N ILE A 717 -26.35 27.03 9.77
CA ILE A 717 -25.44 25.88 9.94
C ILE A 717 -25.20 25.61 11.43
N LEU A 718 -24.96 26.65 12.23
CA LEU A 718 -24.78 26.52 13.69
C LEU A 718 -26.04 26.02 14.38
N THR A 719 -27.22 26.51 13.97
CA THR A 719 -28.49 26.03 14.52
C THR A 719 -28.69 24.55 14.22
N PHE A 720 -28.33 24.10 13.01
CA PHE A 720 -28.36 22.69 12.65
C PHE A 720 -27.40 21.85 13.51
N ILE A 721 -26.13 22.24 13.60
CA ILE A 721 -25.10 21.53 14.38
C ILE A 721 -25.52 21.42 15.84
N THR A 722 -25.92 22.53 16.46
CA THR A 722 -26.31 22.53 17.88
C THR A 722 -27.57 21.73 18.16
N SER A 723 -28.55 21.75 17.25
CA SER A 723 -29.79 20.96 17.39
C SER A 723 -29.49 19.46 17.25
N LYS A 724 -28.72 19.07 16.22
CA LYS A 724 -28.34 17.68 15.96
C LYS A 724 -27.40 17.12 17.02
N TYR A 725 -26.48 17.92 17.55
CA TYR A 725 -25.64 17.47 18.65
C TYR A 725 -26.48 17.16 19.90
N ARG A 726 -27.51 17.96 20.19
CA ARG A 726 -28.37 17.76 21.38
C ARG A 726 -29.35 16.61 21.25
N GLN A 727 -29.90 16.36 20.06
CA GLN A 727 -31.05 15.47 19.86
C GLN A 727 -30.77 14.28 18.94
N GLY A 728 -29.67 14.30 18.20
CA GLY A 728 -29.31 13.25 17.24
C GLY A 728 -28.52 12.09 17.85
N PRO A 729 -28.33 11.00 17.08
CA PRO A 729 -27.57 9.84 17.51
C PRO A 729 -26.06 10.16 17.61
N LEU A 730 -25.35 9.50 18.54
CA LEU A 730 -23.90 9.66 18.72
C LEU A 730 -23.10 9.38 17.44
N SER A 731 -23.56 8.42 16.63
CA SER A 731 -22.94 8.07 15.35
C SER A 731 -22.91 9.22 14.33
N ALA A 732 -23.78 10.23 14.47
CA ALA A 732 -23.78 11.41 13.62
C ALA A 732 -22.74 12.47 14.02
N TYR A 733 -22.18 12.39 15.24
CA TYR A 733 -21.34 13.46 15.78
C TYR A 733 -20.04 13.66 14.99
N SER A 734 -19.44 12.59 14.47
CA SER A 734 -18.26 12.70 13.61
C SER A 734 -18.52 13.57 12.38
N SER A 735 -19.71 13.44 11.75
CA SER A 735 -20.10 14.27 10.60
C SER A 735 -20.31 15.74 10.98
N LEU A 736 -20.87 16.01 12.17
CA LEU A 736 -21.04 17.38 12.69
C LEU A 736 -19.70 18.04 12.99
N VAL A 737 -18.74 17.28 13.54
CA VAL A 737 -17.39 17.75 13.78
C VAL A 737 -16.70 18.04 12.44
N ASP A 738 -16.83 17.17 11.44
CA ASP A 738 -16.25 17.42 10.11
C ASP A 738 -16.80 18.70 9.47
N LEU A 739 -18.11 18.93 9.55
CA LEU A 739 -18.73 20.19 9.12
C LEU A 739 -18.15 21.38 9.89
N SER A 740 -17.98 21.25 11.20
CA SER A 740 -17.38 22.29 12.06
C SER A 740 -15.92 22.57 11.71
N CYS A 741 -15.16 21.53 11.33
CA CYS A 741 -13.78 21.67 10.85
C CYS A 741 -13.75 22.43 9.53
N CYS A 742 -14.61 22.07 8.57
CA CYS A 742 -14.75 22.80 7.30
C CYS A 742 -15.03 24.27 7.58
N MET A 743 -16.01 24.58 8.45
CA MET A 743 -16.31 25.96 8.85
C MET A 743 -15.08 26.70 9.37
N VAL A 744 -14.24 26.10 10.21
CA VAL A 744 -13.04 26.77 10.76
C VAL A 744 -11.99 27.07 9.68
N THR A 745 -11.87 26.19 8.69
CA THR A 745 -10.86 26.29 7.61
C THR A 745 -11.32 27.12 6.42
N SER A 746 -12.62 27.34 6.26
CA SER A 746 -13.19 28.06 5.13
C SER A 746 -12.70 29.50 5.01
N PRO A 747 -12.48 30.01 3.78
CA PRO A 747 -12.20 31.42 3.55
C PRO A 747 -13.42 32.28 3.95
N PRO A 748 -13.22 33.53 4.42
CA PRO A 748 -14.34 34.41 4.74
C PRO A 748 -15.06 34.86 3.45
N VAL A 749 -16.34 34.46 3.31
CA VAL A 749 -17.22 34.87 2.19
C VAL A 749 -17.99 36.18 2.51
N GLU A 750 -17.86 36.72 3.72
CA GLU A 750 -18.61 37.92 4.13
C GLU A 750 -18.11 39.20 3.43
N LYS A 751 -19.04 40.11 3.10
CA LYS A 751 -18.85 41.45 2.46
C LYS A 751 -17.87 42.38 3.16
N SER A 752 -17.43 42.01 4.35
CA SER A 752 -16.42 42.71 5.14
C SER A 752 -15.35 41.66 5.38
N GLY A 753 -14.09 41.89 4.99
CA GLY A 753 -12.98 40.95 5.21
C GLY A 753 -12.64 40.65 6.69
N SER A 754 -13.62 40.62 7.59
CA SER A 754 -13.51 40.05 8.92
C SER A 754 -13.51 38.53 8.82
N GLU A 755 -12.48 37.96 9.43
CA GLU A 755 -12.42 36.56 9.86
C GLU A 755 -13.77 36.05 10.36
N LEU A 756 -14.07 34.76 10.13
CA LEU A 756 -15.16 34.04 10.80
C LEU A 756 -15.29 34.52 12.23
N SER A 757 -16.44 35.12 12.54
CA SER A 757 -16.57 35.86 13.79
C SER A 757 -16.21 34.97 14.97
N ALA A 758 -15.40 35.49 15.90
CA ALA A 758 -15.02 34.81 17.15
C ALA A 758 -16.23 34.19 17.86
N LYS A 759 -17.39 34.85 17.74
CA LYS A 759 -18.69 34.38 18.23
C LYS A 759 -19.03 32.98 17.73
N TYR A 760 -18.88 32.70 16.43
CA TYR A 760 -19.29 31.41 15.84
C TYR A 760 -18.42 30.26 16.30
N ILE A 761 -17.10 30.46 16.36
CA ILE A 761 -16.15 29.45 16.84
C ILE A 761 -16.39 29.16 18.32
N ASN A 762 -16.68 30.19 19.13
CA ASN A 762 -17.04 30.00 20.54
C ASN A 762 -18.32 29.17 20.70
N VAL A 763 -19.36 29.39 19.88
CA VAL A 763 -20.57 28.55 19.90
C VAL A 763 -20.25 27.08 19.62
N LEU A 764 -19.36 26.80 18.65
CA LEU A 764 -18.93 25.43 18.36
C LEU A 764 -18.13 24.81 19.50
N LEU A 765 -17.19 25.56 20.08
CA LEU A 765 -16.42 25.12 21.25
C LEU A 765 -17.31 24.85 22.46
N GLU A 766 -18.31 25.71 22.72
CA GLU A 766 -19.33 25.49 23.75
C GLU A 766 -20.24 24.29 23.43
N CYS A 767 -20.55 24.04 22.15
CA CYS A 767 -21.35 22.89 21.75
C CYS A 767 -20.65 21.57 22.10
N PHE A 768 -19.38 21.42 21.69
CA PHE A 768 -18.63 20.16 21.86
C PHE A 768 -17.98 20.02 23.24
N PHE A 769 -17.65 21.13 23.92
CA PHE A 769 -16.87 21.14 25.17
C PHE A 769 -17.46 22.01 26.29
N GLY A 770 -18.70 22.50 26.14
CA GLY A 770 -19.39 23.32 27.15
C GLY A 770 -19.95 22.52 28.33
N HIS A 771 -20.25 21.24 28.13
CA HIS A 771 -20.72 20.31 29.16
C HIS A 771 -19.60 19.35 29.57
N HIS A 772 -19.76 18.60 30.67
CA HIS A 772 -18.75 17.66 31.17
C HIS A 772 -18.19 16.80 30.03
N ILE A 773 -16.89 16.95 29.73
CA ILE A 773 -16.20 16.13 28.73
C ILE A 773 -16.07 14.71 29.30
N GLU A 774 -16.90 13.80 28.82
CA GLU A 774 -16.78 12.38 29.12
C GLU A 774 -15.56 11.81 28.39
N THR A 775 -14.61 11.28 29.14
CA THR A 775 -13.41 10.64 28.57
C THR A 775 -13.66 9.22 28.07
N ASP A 776 -14.86 8.69 28.28
CA ASP A 776 -15.24 7.30 27.97
C ASP A 776 -16.18 7.22 26.75
N GLN A 777 -16.23 8.28 25.93
CA GLN A 777 -16.97 8.31 24.68
C GLN A 777 -16.40 7.34 23.64
N GLU A 778 -17.20 7.03 22.60
CA GLU A 778 -16.74 6.22 21.46
C GLU A 778 -15.50 6.86 20.79
N PRO A 779 -14.50 6.05 20.39
CA PRO A 779 -13.25 6.54 19.79
C PRO A 779 -13.45 7.51 18.61
N ASP A 780 -14.47 7.29 17.78
CA ASP A 780 -14.78 8.15 16.64
C ASP A 780 -15.15 9.58 17.06
N VAL A 781 -15.90 9.73 18.15
CA VAL A 781 -16.26 11.03 18.72
C VAL A 781 -15.03 11.74 19.27
N GLN A 782 -14.17 11.00 20.00
CA GLN A 782 -12.93 11.53 20.55
C GLN A 782 -11.96 11.99 19.46
N SER A 783 -11.78 11.15 18.43
CA SER A 783 -10.96 11.45 17.26
C SER A 783 -11.49 12.69 16.52
N GLY A 784 -12.81 12.78 16.33
CA GLY A 784 -13.46 13.96 15.78
C GLY A 784 -13.18 15.22 16.60
N GLN A 785 -13.44 15.19 17.92
CA GLN A 785 -13.17 16.31 18.81
C GLN A 785 -11.70 16.77 18.76
N LEU A 786 -10.75 15.83 18.74
CA LEU A 786 -9.32 16.13 18.59
C LEU A 786 -9.00 16.77 17.23
N LYS A 787 -9.63 16.30 16.15
CA LYS A 787 -9.50 16.89 14.81
C LYS A 787 -10.01 18.34 14.82
N PHE A 788 -11.17 18.59 15.42
CA PHE A 788 -11.71 19.94 15.54
C PHE A 788 -10.80 20.86 16.37
N LEU A 789 -10.33 20.43 17.54
CA LEU A 789 -9.37 21.18 18.34
C LEU A 789 -8.08 21.46 17.57
N THR A 790 -7.61 20.51 16.76
CA THR A 790 -6.42 20.69 15.92
C THR A 790 -6.63 21.79 14.88
N GLN A 791 -7.79 21.83 14.22
CA GLN A 791 -8.11 22.88 13.24
C GLN A 791 -8.23 24.26 13.89
N VAL A 792 -8.97 24.37 15.01
CA VAL A 792 -9.09 25.61 15.77
C VAL A 792 -7.72 26.08 16.26
N CYS A 793 -6.91 25.18 16.79
CA CYS A 793 -5.56 25.47 17.24
C CYS A 793 -4.65 25.93 16.08
N GLN A 794 -4.73 25.31 14.90
CA GLN A 794 -3.88 25.62 13.76
C GLN A 794 -4.24 26.99 13.15
N HIS A 795 -5.52 27.26 12.95
CA HIS A 795 -5.99 28.43 12.20
C HIS A 795 -6.41 29.61 13.10
N ARG A 796 -6.81 29.35 14.35
CA ARG A 796 -7.47 30.33 15.23
C ARG A 796 -6.95 30.24 16.68
N ILE A 797 -5.63 30.15 16.84
CA ILE A 797 -4.97 29.96 18.15
C ILE A 797 -5.38 31.00 19.21
N ALA A 798 -5.61 32.25 18.80
CA ALA A 798 -6.05 33.33 19.70
C ALA A 798 -7.36 33.00 20.42
N LEU A 799 -8.34 32.47 19.67
CA LEU A 799 -9.65 32.08 20.21
C LEU A 799 -9.53 30.86 21.10
N PHE A 800 -8.71 29.88 20.71
CA PHE A 800 -8.46 28.70 21.52
C PHE A 800 -7.89 29.07 22.90
N VAL A 801 -6.79 29.84 22.94
CA VAL A 801 -6.10 30.12 24.21
C VAL A 801 -6.88 31.06 25.13
N THR A 802 -7.75 31.90 24.57
CA THR A 802 -8.55 32.84 25.37
C THR A 802 -9.87 32.24 25.88
N HIS A 803 -10.28 31.09 25.34
CA HIS A 803 -11.53 30.43 25.69
C HIS A 803 -11.60 30.05 27.19
N PRO A 804 -12.75 30.23 27.88
CA PRO A 804 -12.89 29.90 29.30
C PRO A 804 -12.58 28.43 29.64
N HIS A 805 -12.95 27.50 28.75
CA HIS A 805 -12.76 26.06 28.96
C HIS A 805 -11.44 25.50 28.36
N VAL A 806 -10.47 26.35 28.02
CA VAL A 806 -9.22 25.91 27.37
C VAL A 806 -8.46 24.87 28.18
N GLU A 807 -8.46 24.98 29.52
CA GLU A 807 -7.81 24.01 30.39
C GLU A 807 -8.47 22.63 30.31
N VAL A 808 -9.80 22.58 30.19
CA VAL A 808 -10.55 21.33 30.06
C VAL A 808 -10.23 20.67 28.73
N MET A 809 -10.17 21.44 27.63
CA MET A 809 -9.81 20.94 26.29
C MET A 809 -8.35 20.44 26.26
N ALA A 810 -7.42 21.17 26.87
CA ALA A 810 -6.03 20.76 26.99
C ALA A 810 -5.87 19.48 27.84
N GLN A 811 -6.61 19.36 28.94
CA GLN A 811 -6.62 18.14 29.76
C GLN A 811 -7.21 16.96 28.99
N PHE A 812 -8.31 17.15 28.25
CA PHE A 812 -8.87 16.13 27.37
C PHE A 812 -7.82 15.62 26.37
N ALA A 813 -7.19 16.52 25.60
CA ALA A 813 -6.17 16.14 24.63
C ALA A 813 -4.92 15.49 25.27
N THR A 814 -4.60 15.83 26.53
CA THR A 814 -3.53 15.17 27.29
C THR A 814 -3.91 13.74 27.64
N ARG A 815 -5.13 13.50 28.13
CA ARG A 815 -5.61 12.16 28.48
C ARG A 815 -5.69 11.24 27.27
N MET A 816 -6.07 11.77 26.11
CA MET A 816 -6.16 10.98 24.87
C MET A 816 -4.80 10.41 24.40
N LEU A 817 -3.67 10.93 24.89
CA LEU A 817 -2.34 10.33 24.65
C LEU A 817 -2.16 8.94 25.29
N THR A 818 -3.01 8.56 26.26
CA THR A 818 -3.01 7.23 26.88
C THR A 818 -4.01 6.26 26.26
N SER A 819 -4.75 6.68 25.22
CA SER A 819 -5.72 5.81 24.54
C SER A 819 -5.06 4.56 23.96
N ASN A 820 -5.79 3.45 23.97
CA ASN A 820 -5.39 2.21 23.29
C ASN A 820 -5.83 2.21 21.82
N ASP A 821 -6.69 3.13 21.41
CA ASP A 821 -7.10 3.32 20.03
C ASP A 821 -6.05 4.16 19.27
N SER A 822 -5.52 3.62 18.17
CA SER A 822 -4.44 4.27 17.42
C SER A 822 -4.91 5.56 16.74
N PHE A 823 -6.18 5.69 16.33
CA PHE A 823 -6.70 6.92 15.71
C PHE A 823 -6.85 8.05 16.73
N VAL A 824 -7.42 7.76 17.90
CA VAL A 824 -7.53 8.73 19.00
C VAL A 824 -6.14 9.21 19.44
N LEU A 825 -5.22 8.26 19.63
CA LEU A 825 -3.84 8.57 19.99
C LEU A 825 -3.15 9.46 18.95
N ARG A 826 -3.24 9.09 17.66
CA ARG A 826 -2.66 9.88 16.56
C ARG A 826 -3.25 11.28 16.53
N GLY A 827 -4.56 11.42 16.71
CA GLY A 827 -5.25 12.72 16.82
C GLY A 827 -4.69 13.58 17.96
N ALA A 828 -4.46 12.98 19.14
CA ALA A 828 -3.90 13.67 20.30
C ALA A 828 -2.45 14.11 20.06
N CYS A 829 -1.61 13.24 19.49
CA CYS A 829 -0.23 13.58 19.10
C CYS A 829 -0.19 14.70 18.05
N GLN A 830 -1.09 14.67 17.06
CA GLN A 830 -1.20 15.70 16.03
C GLN A 830 -1.61 17.04 16.63
N PHE A 831 -2.60 17.05 17.52
CA PHE A 831 -3.02 18.25 18.25
C PHE A 831 -1.83 18.88 18.99
N TRP A 832 -1.09 18.12 19.81
CA TRP A 832 0.05 18.64 20.56
C TRP A 832 1.17 19.14 19.65
N CYS A 833 1.47 18.42 18.57
CA CYS A 833 2.44 18.87 17.57
C CYS A 833 2.05 20.21 16.95
N LYS A 834 0.76 20.43 16.65
CA LYS A 834 0.27 21.69 16.09
C LYS A 834 0.25 22.81 17.14
N PHE A 835 -0.25 22.53 18.35
CA PHE A 835 -0.26 23.49 19.45
C PHE A 835 1.14 23.98 19.82
N ILE A 836 2.13 23.10 19.91
CA ILE A 836 3.52 23.47 20.25
C ILE A 836 4.21 24.25 19.12
N ASN A 837 3.91 23.91 17.85
CA ASN A 837 4.56 24.57 16.73
C ASN A 837 3.92 25.90 16.33
N ASN A 838 2.67 26.14 16.71
CA ASN A 838 1.93 27.34 16.29
C ASN A 838 2.59 28.60 16.85
N THR A 839 3.06 29.47 15.94
CA THR A 839 3.63 30.79 16.24
C THR A 839 2.81 31.93 15.63
N SER A 840 1.64 31.64 15.09
CA SER A 840 0.91 32.45 14.11
C SER A 840 0.29 33.73 14.67
N SER A 841 0.18 33.89 16.00
CA SER A 841 -0.56 35.02 16.56
C SER A 841 0.16 36.36 16.47
N GLY A 842 1.50 36.41 16.32
CA GLY A 842 2.30 37.65 16.35
C GLY A 842 2.31 38.38 17.70
N ASP A 843 1.17 38.42 18.38
CA ASP A 843 0.86 39.02 19.67
C ASP A 843 1.58 38.30 20.83
N PRO A 844 2.41 39.05 21.60
CA PRO A 844 3.07 38.53 22.79
C PRO A 844 2.12 37.97 23.85
N SER A 845 0.93 38.55 24.04
CA SER A 845 -0.03 38.14 25.08
C SER A 845 -0.61 36.75 24.82
N ILE A 846 -0.90 36.44 23.55
CA ILE A 846 -1.38 35.13 23.11
C ILE A 846 -0.28 34.07 23.29
N LYS A 847 0.97 34.41 22.95
CA LYS A 847 2.12 33.51 23.16
C LYS A 847 2.37 33.24 24.65
N GLU A 848 2.23 34.26 25.48
CA GLU A 848 2.36 34.12 26.93
C GLU A 848 1.27 33.18 27.48
N ARG A 849 0.01 33.40 27.10
CA ARG A 849 -1.11 32.54 27.53
C ARG A 849 -0.97 31.09 27.02
N GLN A 850 -0.54 30.90 25.78
CA GLN A 850 -0.20 29.59 25.23
C GLN A 850 0.91 28.91 26.05
N GLY A 851 1.94 29.67 26.43
CA GLY A 851 3.02 29.20 27.30
C GLY A 851 2.53 28.81 28.69
N MET A 852 1.63 29.59 29.30
CA MET A 852 1.02 29.26 30.59
C MET A 852 0.21 27.96 30.53
N ILE A 853 -0.60 27.78 29.49
CA ILE A 853 -1.35 26.54 29.26
C ILE A 853 -0.39 25.35 29.13
N PHE A 854 0.65 25.48 28.30
CA PHE A 854 1.65 24.42 28.13
C PHE A 854 2.40 24.11 29.43
N GLN A 855 2.71 25.12 30.25
CA GLN A 855 3.35 24.90 31.56
C GLN A 855 2.44 24.14 32.53
N ALA A 856 1.13 24.36 32.47
CA ALA A 856 0.17 23.69 33.35
C ALA A 856 0.02 22.19 33.03
N VAL A 857 -0.05 21.81 31.75
CA VAL A 857 -0.23 20.40 31.32
C VAL A 857 1.07 19.68 30.93
N GLY A 858 2.13 20.44 30.64
CA GLY A 858 3.41 19.94 30.14
C GLY A 858 4.05 18.82 30.97
N PRO A 859 4.08 18.91 32.31
CA PRO A 859 4.56 17.82 33.16
C PRO A 859 3.79 16.50 32.93
N GLN A 860 2.46 16.56 32.80
CA GLN A 860 1.63 15.36 32.57
C GLN A 860 1.88 14.77 31.18
N ILE A 861 2.01 15.63 30.16
CA ILE A 861 2.36 15.19 28.80
C ILE A 861 3.71 14.47 28.82
N VAL A 862 4.73 15.06 29.45
CA VAL A 862 6.08 14.45 29.53
C VAL A 862 6.07 13.16 30.34
N ALA A 863 5.25 13.05 31.39
CA ALA A 863 5.07 11.81 32.13
C ALA A 863 4.56 10.68 31.22
N ILE A 864 3.47 10.93 30.47
CA ILE A 864 2.89 9.98 29.52
C ILE A 864 3.92 9.61 28.43
N LEU A 865 4.55 10.61 27.82
CA LEU A 865 5.57 10.36 26.79
C LEU A 865 6.73 9.52 27.32
N SER A 866 7.20 9.81 28.54
CA SER A 866 8.30 9.05 29.17
C SER A 866 7.91 7.59 29.43
N GLU A 867 6.68 7.32 29.86
CA GLU A 867 6.15 5.95 29.99
C GLU A 867 6.08 5.23 28.64
N LYS A 868 5.58 5.92 27.61
CA LYS A 868 5.36 5.32 26.29
C LYS A 868 6.66 5.04 25.55
N ILE A 869 7.60 6.00 25.51
CA ILE A 869 8.92 5.80 24.89
C ILE A 869 9.82 4.84 25.67
N SER A 870 9.47 4.51 26.90
CA SER A 870 10.19 3.51 27.70
C SER A 870 9.63 2.10 27.64
N GLY A 871 8.87 1.79 26.59
CA GLY A 871 8.35 0.45 26.35
C GLY A 871 6.85 0.33 26.56
N GLY A 872 6.15 1.37 27.03
CA GLY A 872 4.69 1.36 27.13
C GLY A 872 3.99 1.43 25.77
N ALA A 873 4.60 2.02 24.74
CA ALA A 873 4.03 2.11 23.40
C ALA A 873 4.21 0.80 22.61
N ILE A 874 3.25 0.46 21.75
CA ILE A 874 3.46 -0.52 20.67
C ILE A 874 4.39 0.07 19.60
N ARG A 875 5.07 -0.79 18.82
CA ARG A 875 6.11 -0.37 17.88
C ARG A 875 5.60 0.61 16.82
N SER A 876 4.39 0.37 16.29
CA SER A 876 3.76 1.20 15.26
C SER A 876 3.44 2.62 15.74
N ASP A 877 3.16 2.80 17.03
CA ASP A 877 2.75 4.09 17.59
C ASP A 877 3.93 4.94 18.09
N LEU A 878 5.11 4.34 18.22
CA LEU A 878 6.30 4.99 18.78
C LEU A 878 6.73 6.23 17.99
N GLU A 879 6.49 6.23 16.68
CA GLU A 879 6.81 7.37 15.80
C GLU A 879 6.02 8.63 16.17
N TYR A 880 4.72 8.50 16.45
CA TYR A 880 3.87 9.63 16.80
C TYR A 880 4.28 10.27 18.13
N TYR A 881 4.58 9.45 19.14
CA TYR A 881 5.12 9.95 20.41
C TYR A 881 6.49 10.62 20.23
N SER A 882 7.34 10.05 19.36
CA SER A 882 8.66 10.60 19.06
C SER A 882 8.56 12.00 18.46
N ASP A 883 7.57 12.25 17.60
CA ASP A 883 7.35 13.56 17.02
C ASP A 883 6.92 14.60 18.06
N VAL A 884 6.03 14.26 18.99
CA VAL A 884 5.67 15.16 20.10
C VAL A 884 6.90 15.50 20.95
N VAL A 885 7.72 14.50 21.31
CA VAL A 885 8.97 14.70 22.06
C VAL A 885 9.91 15.65 21.31
N LYS A 886 10.11 15.44 20.01
CA LYS A 886 10.94 16.31 19.17
C LYS A 886 10.46 17.76 19.19
N ARG A 887 9.14 17.99 19.08
CA ARG A 887 8.56 19.35 19.12
C ARG A 887 8.75 20.02 20.48
N ILE A 888 8.53 19.29 21.58
CA ILE A 888 8.74 19.79 22.94
C ILE A 888 10.20 20.21 23.16
N ILE A 889 11.15 19.33 22.81
CA ILE A 889 12.59 19.59 22.98
C ILE A 889 13.04 20.77 22.12
N PHE A 890 12.56 20.87 20.88
CA PHE A 890 12.94 21.95 19.97
C PHE A 890 12.40 23.31 20.43
N LYS A 891 11.13 23.39 20.85
CA LYS A 891 10.47 24.66 21.20
C LYS A 891 10.68 25.10 22.65
N TYR A 892 10.68 24.16 23.60
CA TYR A 892 10.72 24.43 25.04
C TYR A 892 11.85 23.68 25.77
N PRO A 893 13.13 23.75 25.31
CA PRO A 893 14.20 22.93 25.87
C PRO A 893 14.47 23.22 27.35
N MET A 894 14.46 24.49 27.77
CA MET A 894 14.76 24.87 29.15
C MET A 894 13.64 24.48 30.12
N VAL A 895 12.38 24.60 29.68
CA VAL A 895 11.20 24.33 30.49
C VAL A 895 10.93 22.83 30.60
N SER A 896 11.15 22.07 29.52
CA SER A 896 10.83 20.64 29.47
C SER A 896 11.93 19.74 30.04
N LYS A 897 13.21 20.15 30.00
CA LYS A 897 14.32 19.32 30.51
C LYS A 897 14.14 18.88 31.97
N PRO A 898 13.74 19.75 32.91
CA PRO A 898 13.43 19.33 34.28
C PRO A 898 12.33 18.27 34.38
N TRP A 899 11.31 18.33 33.51
CA TRP A 899 10.22 17.34 33.50
C TRP A 899 10.72 15.96 33.04
N PHE A 900 11.54 15.92 31.99
CA PHE A 900 12.15 14.66 31.54
C PHE A 900 13.11 14.09 32.60
N LEU A 901 13.92 14.94 33.26
CA LEU A 901 14.79 14.51 34.36
C LEU A 901 13.97 13.92 35.51
N SER A 902 12.87 14.56 35.90
CA SER A 902 11.98 14.07 36.94
C SER A 902 11.41 12.68 36.61
N HIS A 903 10.81 12.50 35.44
CA HIS A 903 10.09 11.25 35.11
C HIS A 903 10.97 10.11 34.59
N ILE A 904 12.18 10.41 34.10
CA ILE A 904 13.12 9.39 33.62
C ILE A 904 14.18 9.08 34.68
N VAL A 905 14.72 10.08 35.39
CA VAL A 905 15.89 9.92 36.27
C VAL A 905 15.49 9.88 37.74
N ASP A 906 14.83 10.92 38.24
CA ASP A 906 14.65 11.09 39.68
C ASP A 906 13.50 10.18 40.20
N HIS A 907 12.43 10.07 39.43
CA HIS A 907 11.24 9.26 39.69
C HIS A 907 10.87 8.45 38.43
N PRO A 908 11.59 7.34 38.13
CA PRO A 908 11.37 6.55 36.93
C PRO A 908 9.93 6.00 36.89
N ILE A 909 9.16 6.44 35.90
CA ILE A 909 7.71 6.22 35.86
C ILE A 909 7.32 4.77 35.49
N SER A 910 8.22 4.03 34.86
CA SER A 910 7.98 2.66 34.41
C SER A 910 8.91 1.65 35.09
N VAL A 911 8.41 0.44 35.36
CA VAL A 911 9.20 -0.66 35.94
C VAL A 911 10.47 -0.95 35.14
N PRO A 912 10.45 -0.95 33.79
CA PRO A 912 11.67 -1.14 33.02
C PRO A 912 12.70 -0.02 33.20
N LEU A 913 12.28 1.23 33.39
CA LEU A 913 13.19 2.33 33.71
C LEU A 913 13.79 2.18 35.10
N ALA A 914 12.98 1.83 36.08
CA ALA A 914 13.42 1.72 37.47
C ALA A 914 14.54 0.68 37.64
N ARG A 915 14.58 -0.33 36.76
CA ARG A 915 15.66 -1.33 36.70
C ARG A 915 16.99 -0.80 36.15
N GLN A 916 16.97 0.33 35.45
CA GLN A 916 18.18 0.90 34.84
C GLN A 916 18.96 1.79 35.82
N ASN A 917 20.28 1.77 35.70
CA ASN A 917 21.14 2.63 36.52
C ASN A 917 20.87 4.12 36.24
N GLU A 918 21.09 4.96 37.24
CA GLU A 918 20.80 6.40 37.15
C GLU A 918 21.63 7.09 36.06
N LYS A 919 22.90 6.67 35.89
CA LYS A 919 23.82 7.20 34.88
C LYS A 919 23.25 7.05 33.46
N PHE A 920 22.79 5.86 33.10
CA PHE A 920 22.18 5.59 31.80
C PHE A 920 20.94 6.47 31.56
N ARG A 921 20.09 6.59 32.59
CA ARG A 921 18.87 7.43 32.52
C ARG A 921 19.23 8.90 32.30
N ARG A 922 20.27 9.42 32.96
CA ARG A 922 20.80 10.79 32.73
C ARG A 922 21.42 10.95 31.34
N ASP A 923 22.16 9.95 30.86
CA ASP A 923 22.82 9.98 29.56
C ASP A 923 21.80 10.02 28.41
N ILE A 924 20.72 9.24 28.49
CA ILE A 924 19.62 9.26 27.50
C ILE A 924 18.96 10.64 27.43
N VAL A 925 18.58 11.22 28.58
CA VAL A 925 17.98 12.56 28.60
C VAL A 925 18.96 13.59 28.00
N THR A 926 20.24 13.49 28.34
CA THR A 926 21.26 14.39 27.77
C THR A 926 21.38 14.24 26.25
N ARG A 927 21.39 13.01 25.74
CA ARG A 927 21.43 12.72 24.30
C ARG A 927 20.21 13.27 23.57
N LEU A 928 18.99 13.07 24.11
CA LEU A 928 17.75 13.59 23.53
C LEU A 928 17.77 15.12 23.38
N PHE A 929 18.24 15.84 24.41
CA PHE A 929 18.29 17.30 24.39
C PHE A 929 19.43 17.86 23.53
N ASN A 930 20.55 17.14 23.39
CA ASN A 930 21.65 17.54 22.51
C ASN A 930 21.25 17.49 21.02
N LEU A 931 20.39 16.55 20.64
CA LEU A 931 19.88 16.40 19.27
C LEU A 931 18.86 17.48 18.87
N ARG A 932 18.37 18.29 19.83
CA ARG A 932 17.45 19.42 19.62
C ARG A 932 16.23 19.07 18.74
N GLY A 933 15.72 17.84 18.81
CA GLY A 933 14.56 17.41 18.03
C GLY A 933 14.84 17.11 16.54
N GLY A 934 16.10 16.93 16.13
CA GLY A 934 16.48 16.49 14.79
C GLY A 934 16.01 15.07 14.44
N ARG A 935 16.21 14.64 13.18
CA ARG A 935 15.78 13.31 12.67
C ARG A 935 16.32 12.16 13.53
N GLU A 936 17.57 12.23 13.97
CA GLU A 936 18.22 11.23 14.81
C GLU A 936 17.55 11.03 16.18
N THR A 937 16.76 11.99 16.66
CA THR A 937 16.03 11.87 17.94
C THR A 937 15.09 10.68 17.93
N ALA A 938 14.44 10.40 16.79
CA ALA A 938 13.54 9.25 16.64
C ALA A 938 14.32 7.92 16.74
N THR A 939 15.52 7.86 16.16
CA THR A 939 16.43 6.70 16.29
C THR A 939 16.82 6.47 17.74
N VAL A 940 17.21 7.53 18.47
CA VAL A 940 17.56 7.43 19.90
C VAL A 940 16.37 6.98 20.75
N ILE A 941 15.17 7.49 20.47
CA ILE A 941 13.93 7.06 21.15
C ILE A 941 13.66 5.58 20.87
N LYS A 942 13.81 5.13 19.61
CA LYS A 942 13.65 3.73 19.22
C LYS A 942 14.66 2.81 19.91
N GLU A 943 15.94 3.20 19.94
CA GLU A 943 17.00 2.50 20.68
C GLU A 943 16.65 2.40 22.17
N PHE A 944 16.20 3.51 22.77
CA PHE A 944 15.81 3.57 24.18
C PHE A 944 14.59 2.70 24.50
N TRP A 945 13.58 2.72 23.64
CA TRP A 945 12.37 1.90 23.76
C TRP A 945 12.69 0.41 23.67
N LEU A 946 13.50 0.01 22.68
CA LEU A 946 13.99 -1.37 22.52
C LEU A 946 14.73 -1.79 23.79
N PHE A 947 15.55 -0.89 24.31
CA PHE A 947 16.33 -1.14 25.51
C PHE A 947 15.49 -1.40 26.74
N CYS A 948 14.50 -0.53 26.98
CA CYS A 948 13.61 -0.70 28.11
C CYS A 948 12.74 -1.95 27.99
N ARG A 949 12.30 -2.37 26.79
CA ARG A 949 11.54 -3.62 26.63
C ARG A 949 12.36 -4.89 26.84
N GLY A 950 13.67 -4.79 27.05
CA GLY A 950 14.56 -5.95 27.05
C GLY A 950 14.63 -6.61 25.68
N ILE A 951 14.20 -5.92 24.62
CA ILE A 951 14.40 -6.34 23.23
C ILE A 951 15.81 -5.90 22.78
N SER A 952 16.41 -4.89 23.40
CA SER A 952 17.87 -4.78 23.32
C SER A 952 18.56 -5.97 23.97
N ASN A 953 17.89 -6.66 24.91
CA ASN A 953 18.38 -7.91 25.50
C ASN A 953 18.19 -9.13 24.59
N TYR A 954 18.05 -8.88 23.28
CA TYR A 954 18.98 -9.44 22.30
C TYR A 954 20.44 -8.88 22.54
N THR A 955 20.92 -8.85 23.83
CA THR A 955 22.24 -8.35 24.39
C THR A 955 23.13 -9.46 24.90
#